data_AF-A0A1I5YXI9-F1
#
_entry.id   AF-A0A1I5YXI9-F1
#
_cell.length_a   1.000
_cell.length_b   1.000
_cell.length_c   1.000
_cell.angle_alpha   90.00
_cell.angle_beta   90.00
_cell.angle_gamma   90.00
#
_symmetry.space_group_name_H-M   'P 1'
#
loop_
_entity.id
_entity.type
_entity.pdbx_description
1 polymer ?
#
loop_
_entity_poly.entity_id
_entity_poly.type
_entity_poly.pdbx_seq_one_letter_code
_entity_poly.pdbx_strand_id
1 'polypeptide(L)'
;MKQLTGAQIRQMYLDFFIEKGHSQEPSAPLVPINDPSLLWINSGVATLKKYFDGRVVPENPRITNAQKSIRTNDIENVGKTARHHTFFEMLGNFSIGDYFKKEAIQYAWEFLTDAKWMAFEPEKLSITIHPEDEEAYNIWKDEIGIPEERLIRLEGNFWDIGEGPSGPNSEIFYDRGESYGNDLNDPELYPGGENDRYLEIWNLVFSEFNHNPDNTYTPLPKQNIDTGMGLERITSVVQDVPTNFDTDLFMPIIRQTEQISGKSYRANDVDDTAFKVIADHVRTVAFAIGDGALPSNEGRGYVLRRLLRRAVRFAKQLGIEKPFLHELVPVVGEIMQDFYPEVTEKQDFIMRVMKNEEERFHETLHDGLAILEKVIEEQQSKGESYIPGTTTFTLYDTYGFPIELTEEYAEEANMTVDHEGFKSEMEAQRSRARAARQNVDSMQVQSEVFSNLHDESEFVGYDTMSVATKVTSIVRDQVLVKSAHEGEEVKVVLTQTPFYAESGGQIADHGVIQNDTFKGYVKDVQKAPNGQNLHTVVIESGEIITDAEVMATVDNSLRGHTIKNHSATHILHQALKDVLGTHVNQAGSYVGPDRLRFDFSHFGQVTKEEIEQIERIVNEKVWDNIPVVTGFHNIDEAKQMGAMALFGEKYGDIVRVVKMGDFSLELCGGIHVQNTSEIGIFKILSESGIGAGTRRIEAVTGKGAFEILKEEEQMLNEAANLLKAQPKDLVNKVTQTLQELKNVQKDNESLSAKIANSQASSVLSSAQKVNDITVLSVKVDAKDNNQLRQMMDDLKQKLEKAVIVLGAIDGDKVMITAGVTKDIVGGNYHAGNIVKLVAEQCGGKGGGRPDFAMAGAKDTSKLEVALSSVVEYIKSV
;
A
#
# COMPACT_ATOMS: atom_id res chain seq x y z
N MET A 1 -21.28 -43.79 3.31
CA MET A 1 -21.13 -42.33 3.19
C MET A 1 -21.62 -41.87 1.83
N LYS A 2 -22.37 -40.76 1.76
CA LYS A 2 -22.79 -40.15 0.48
C LYS A 2 -21.58 -39.47 -0.18
N GLN A 3 -21.51 -39.49 -1.51
CA GLN A 3 -20.50 -38.75 -2.27
C GLN A 3 -21.09 -37.39 -2.65
N LEU A 4 -20.60 -36.31 -2.04
CA LEU A 4 -21.15 -34.95 -2.18
C LEU A 4 -20.02 -33.96 -2.53
N THR A 5 -20.39 -32.95 -3.31
CA THR A 5 -19.55 -31.76 -3.57
C THR A 5 -19.53 -30.84 -2.36
N GLY A 6 -18.54 -29.96 -2.24
CA GLY A 6 -18.49 -28.97 -1.16
C GLY A 6 -19.73 -28.08 -1.14
N ALA A 7 -20.24 -27.68 -2.32
CA ALA A 7 -21.47 -26.91 -2.43
C ALA A 7 -22.71 -27.66 -1.90
N GLN A 8 -22.82 -28.96 -2.19
CA GLN A 8 -23.91 -29.80 -1.66
C GLN A 8 -23.82 -29.99 -0.16
N ILE A 9 -22.61 -30.14 0.40
CA ILE A 9 -22.41 -30.26 1.86
C ILE A 9 -22.84 -28.96 2.56
N ARG A 10 -22.41 -27.80 2.03
CA ARG A 10 -22.82 -26.48 2.54
C ARG A 10 -24.34 -26.34 2.57
N GLN A 11 -25.02 -26.60 1.45
CA GLN A 11 -26.47 -26.47 1.38
C GLN A 11 -27.16 -27.47 2.31
N MET A 12 -26.68 -28.71 2.39
CA MET A 12 -27.23 -29.74 3.27
C MET A 12 -27.14 -29.36 4.75
N TYR A 13 -26.04 -28.74 5.17
CA TYR A 13 -25.88 -28.21 6.52
C TYR A 13 -26.90 -27.10 6.84
N LEU A 14 -27.05 -26.14 5.94
CA LEU A 14 -27.98 -25.03 6.11
C LEU A 14 -29.43 -25.54 6.15
N ASP A 15 -29.80 -26.43 5.24
CA ASP A 15 -31.14 -27.04 5.19
C ASP A 15 -31.45 -27.82 6.48
N PHE A 16 -30.47 -28.54 7.03
CA PHE A 16 -30.62 -29.24 8.31
C PHE A 16 -30.97 -28.30 9.45
N PHE A 17 -30.25 -27.19 9.62
CA PHE A 17 -30.51 -26.25 10.70
C PHE A 17 -31.78 -25.42 10.47
N ILE A 18 -32.13 -25.12 9.22
CA ILE A 18 -33.43 -24.53 8.87
C ILE A 18 -34.57 -25.46 9.32
N GLU A 19 -34.44 -26.79 9.14
CA GLU A 19 -35.41 -27.76 9.66
C GLU A 19 -35.49 -27.80 11.20
N LYS A 20 -34.43 -27.38 11.91
CA LYS A 20 -34.42 -27.22 13.38
C LYS A 20 -34.91 -25.85 13.86
N GLY A 21 -35.38 -25.00 12.94
CA GLY A 21 -35.96 -23.69 13.22
C GLY A 21 -34.94 -22.55 13.27
N HIS A 22 -33.72 -22.76 12.77
CA HIS A 22 -32.72 -21.71 12.64
C HIS A 22 -33.05 -20.79 11.47
N SER A 23 -32.78 -19.51 11.65
CA SER A 23 -32.76 -18.53 10.55
C SER A 23 -31.37 -18.55 9.90
N GLN A 24 -31.33 -18.56 8.57
CA GLN A 24 -30.08 -18.43 7.85
C GLN A 24 -29.68 -16.95 7.77
N GLU A 25 -28.48 -16.62 8.26
CA GLU A 25 -27.85 -15.33 8.04
C GLU A 25 -26.88 -15.41 6.85
N PRO A 26 -26.83 -14.39 5.97
CA PRO A 26 -25.88 -14.36 4.87
C PRO A 26 -24.44 -14.20 5.40
N SER A 27 -23.48 -14.62 4.58
CA SER A 27 -22.06 -14.44 4.90
C SER A 27 -21.70 -12.96 4.96
N ALA A 28 -21.07 -12.52 6.04
CA ALA A 28 -20.56 -11.15 6.14
C ALA A 28 -19.29 -10.97 5.29
N PRO A 29 -18.97 -9.74 4.82
CA PRO A 29 -17.69 -9.45 4.18
C PRO A 29 -16.50 -9.82 5.06
N LEU A 30 -15.41 -10.29 4.46
CA LEU A 30 -14.15 -10.57 5.15
C LEU A 30 -13.57 -9.34 5.85
N VAL A 31 -13.86 -8.16 5.30
CA VAL A 31 -13.50 -6.88 5.89
C VAL A 31 -14.50 -6.56 7.02
N PRO A 32 -14.05 -6.51 8.29
CA PRO A 32 -14.95 -6.21 9.41
C PRO A 32 -15.55 -4.82 9.29
N ILE A 33 -16.85 -4.71 9.55
CA ILE A 33 -17.59 -3.45 9.55
C ILE A 33 -17.76 -3.01 11.00
N ASN A 34 -17.24 -1.83 11.35
CA ASN A 34 -17.35 -1.23 12.70
C ASN A 34 -16.73 -2.07 13.84
N ASP A 35 -15.81 -2.98 13.55
CA ASP A 35 -15.03 -3.72 14.56
C ASP A 35 -13.53 -3.44 14.40
N PRO A 36 -12.97 -2.48 15.17
CA PRO A 36 -11.54 -2.16 15.10
C PRO A 36 -10.64 -3.23 15.75
N SER A 37 -11.22 -4.22 16.45
CA SER A 37 -10.45 -5.29 17.12
C SER A 37 -9.98 -6.39 16.16
N LEU A 38 -10.59 -6.50 14.97
CA LEU A 38 -10.29 -7.55 14.00
C LEU A 38 -9.68 -6.98 12.71
N LEU A 39 -8.63 -7.64 12.22
CA LEU A 39 -8.06 -7.34 10.90
C LEU A 39 -8.92 -7.91 9.77
N TRP A 40 -9.36 -9.16 9.96
CA TRP A 40 -10.21 -9.96 9.08
C TRP A 40 -11.26 -10.68 9.92
N ILE A 41 -12.42 -10.96 9.33
CA ILE A 41 -13.36 -11.94 9.90
C ILE A 41 -12.71 -13.32 9.84
N ASN A 42 -12.54 -13.96 10.99
CA ASN A 42 -11.78 -15.19 11.18
C ASN A 42 -12.61 -16.39 11.68
N SER A 43 -13.90 -16.17 11.95
CA SER A 43 -14.87 -17.16 12.42
C SER A 43 -16.31 -16.72 12.13
N GLY A 44 -17.25 -17.67 12.24
CA GLY A 44 -18.69 -17.39 12.16
C GLY A 44 -19.18 -16.45 13.25
N VAL A 45 -18.82 -16.71 14.51
CA VAL A 45 -19.25 -15.92 15.68
C VAL A 45 -18.76 -14.47 15.67
N ALA A 46 -17.63 -14.18 15.01
CA ALA A 46 -17.10 -12.83 14.90
C ALA A 46 -18.12 -11.83 14.30
N THR A 47 -18.97 -12.32 13.41
CA THR A 47 -20.03 -11.52 12.76
C THR A 47 -21.27 -11.34 13.64
N LEU A 48 -21.40 -12.20 14.66
CA LEU A 48 -22.57 -12.28 15.55
C LEU A 48 -22.28 -11.72 16.95
N LYS A 49 -21.08 -11.20 17.21
CA LYS A 49 -20.68 -10.61 18.52
C LYS A 49 -21.76 -9.72 19.14
N LYS A 50 -22.37 -8.85 18.32
CA LYS A 50 -23.45 -7.92 18.72
C LYS A 50 -24.67 -8.59 19.38
N TYR A 51 -24.92 -9.87 19.08
CA TYR A 51 -25.98 -10.65 19.69
C TYR A 51 -25.51 -11.33 20.98
N PHE A 52 -24.29 -11.87 20.97
CA PHE A 52 -23.70 -12.55 22.13
C PHE A 52 -23.39 -11.61 23.29
N ASP A 53 -22.99 -10.36 23.01
CA ASP A 53 -22.76 -9.33 24.04
C ASP A 53 -24.04 -8.59 24.47
N GLY A 54 -25.17 -8.88 23.82
CA GLY A 54 -26.48 -8.30 24.14
C GLY A 54 -26.71 -6.87 23.65
N ARG A 55 -25.82 -6.29 22.83
CA ARG A 55 -26.04 -4.96 22.21
C ARG A 55 -27.27 -4.95 21.29
N VAL A 56 -27.54 -6.08 20.64
CA VAL A 56 -28.68 -6.29 19.75
C VAL A 56 -29.36 -7.60 20.12
N VAL A 57 -30.68 -7.62 20.17
CA VAL A 57 -31.45 -8.86 20.35
C VAL A 57 -31.82 -9.39 18.96
N PRO A 58 -31.49 -10.66 18.61
CA PRO A 58 -31.85 -11.21 17.31
C PRO A 58 -33.36 -11.46 17.21
N GLU A 59 -33.94 -11.35 16.01
CA GLU A 59 -35.35 -11.66 15.78
C GLU A 59 -35.66 -13.15 15.99
N ASN A 60 -34.73 -14.01 15.57
CA ASN A 60 -34.72 -15.44 15.88
C ASN A 60 -33.45 -15.76 16.68
N PRO A 61 -33.56 -16.28 17.92
CA PRO A 61 -32.38 -16.64 18.73
C PRO A 61 -31.59 -17.83 18.17
N ARG A 62 -32.12 -18.54 17.16
CA ARG A 62 -31.45 -19.64 16.45
C ARG A 62 -30.98 -19.16 15.09
N ILE A 63 -29.67 -19.22 14.85
CA ILE A 63 -29.03 -18.69 13.64
C ILE A 63 -28.13 -19.76 13.03
N THR A 64 -28.10 -19.87 11.70
CA THR A 64 -27.10 -20.67 10.98
C THR A 64 -26.48 -19.87 9.85
N ASN A 65 -25.22 -20.11 9.52
CA ASN A 65 -24.54 -19.48 8.40
C ASN A 65 -23.44 -20.35 7.80
N ALA A 66 -22.96 -19.93 6.62
CA ALA A 66 -21.69 -20.35 6.05
C ALA A 66 -20.81 -19.10 5.94
N GLN A 67 -19.89 -18.91 6.88
CA GLN A 67 -19.09 -17.70 7.00
C GLN A 67 -17.72 -17.88 6.34
N LYS A 68 -17.43 -17.06 5.33
CA LYS A 68 -16.08 -16.90 4.80
C LYS A 68 -15.15 -16.34 5.87
N SER A 69 -14.00 -16.99 6.06
CA SER A 69 -13.07 -16.67 7.14
C SER A 69 -11.64 -16.63 6.62
N ILE A 70 -10.86 -15.65 7.09
CA ILE A 70 -9.40 -15.59 6.86
C ILE A 70 -8.65 -15.78 8.18
N ARG A 71 -7.66 -16.67 8.17
CA ARG A 71 -6.66 -16.83 9.23
C ARG A 71 -5.26 -16.80 8.63
N THR A 72 -4.38 -16.01 9.22
CA THR A 72 -3.02 -15.79 8.70
C THR A 72 -1.92 -16.23 9.66
N ASN A 73 -2.30 -16.75 10.83
CA ASN A 73 -1.36 -17.13 11.89
C ASN A 73 -0.46 -18.29 11.44
N ASP A 74 -1.04 -19.22 10.68
CA ASP A 74 -0.39 -20.47 10.26
C ASP A 74 -0.13 -20.50 8.74
N ILE A 75 0.12 -19.33 8.14
CA ILE A 75 0.34 -19.21 6.68
C ILE A 75 1.47 -20.14 6.19
N GLU A 76 2.49 -20.40 7.02
CA GLU A 76 3.60 -21.29 6.68
C GLU A 76 3.22 -22.77 6.60
N ASN A 77 2.12 -23.17 7.25
CA ASN A 77 1.61 -24.55 7.22
C ASN A 77 0.79 -24.84 5.96
N VAL A 78 0.34 -23.80 5.24
CA VAL A 78 -0.46 -23.92 4.02
C VAL A 78 0.38 -24.54 2.90
N GLY A 79 -0.12 -25.63 2.34
CA GLY A 79 0.54 -26.43 1.30
C GLY A 79 1.50 -27.50 1.84
N LYS A 80 2.06 -27.31 3.04
CA LYS A 80 2.92 -28.29 3.73
C LYS A 80 2.10 -29.35 4.47
N THR A 81 1.05 -28.92 5.16
CA THR A 81 0.13 -29.82 5.89
C THR A 81 -1.09 -30.16 5.05
N ALA A 82 -1.81 -31.23 5.42
CA ALA A 82 -2.98 -31.69 4.66
C ALA A 82 -4.23 -30.80 4.82
N ARG A 83 -4.27 -29.91 5.83
CA ARG A 83 -5.51 -29.32 6.35
C ARG A 83 -5.53 -27.80 6.58
N HIS A 84 -4.40 -27.10 6.46
CA HIS A 84 -4.33 -25.66 6.74
C HIS A 84 -4.63 -24.82 5.50
N HIS A 85 -5.42 -23.78 5.71
CA HIS A 85 -5.84 -22.82 4.68
C HIS A 85 -5.75 -21.40 5.20
N THR A 86 -5.49 -20.45 4.30
CA THR A 86 -5.62 -19.03 4.66
C THR A 86 -7.05 -18.54 4.59
N PHE A 87 -7.81 -19.04 3.61
CA PHE A 87 -9.25 -18.83 3.47
C PHE A 87 -9.97 -20.16 3.58
N PHE A 88 -11.03 -20.18 4.39
CA PHE A 88 -11.89 -21.34 4.54
C PHE A 88 -13.31 -20.90 4.89
N GLU A 89 -14.25 -21.83 4.76
CA GLU A 89 -15.63 -21.58 5.15
C GLU A 89 -15.94 -22.28 6.47
N MET A 90 -16.43 -21.49 7.41
CA MET A 90 -16.88 -21.98 8.70
C MET A 90 -18.40 -22.07 8.67
N LEU A 91 -18.91 -23.29 8.63
CA LEU A 91 -20.34 -23.56 8.78
C LEU A 91 -20.68 -23.52 10.27
N GLY A 92 -21.65 -22.70 10.65
CA GLY A 92 -21.98 -22.46 12.05
C GLY A 92 -23.48 -22.52 12.34
N ASN A 93 -23.80 -23.02 13.52
CA ASN A 93 -25.11 -22.87 14.14
C ASN A 93 -24.94 -22.21 15.51
N PHE A 94 -25.80 -21.25 15.80
CA PHE A 94 -25.71 -20.42 16.98
C PHE A 94 -27.04 -20.42 17.72
N SER A 95 -26.95 -20.46 19.04
CA SER A 95 -28.09 -20.33 19.97
C SER A 95 -27.82 -19.18 20.91
N ILE A 96 -28.67 -18.14 20.86
CA ILE A 96 -28.55 -16.97 21.72
C ILE A 96 -29.54 -17.11 22.88
N GLY A 97 -29.15 -17.87 23.91
CA GLY A 97 -29.94 -18.10 25.11
C GLY A 97 -31.23 -18.92 24.92
N ASP A 98 -31.26 -19.84 23.96
CA ASP A 98 -32.41 -20.72 23.69
C ASP A 98 -32.13 -22.21 24.03
N TYR A 99 -31.35 -22.90 23.21
CA TYR A 99 -30.86 -24.27 23.49
C TYR A 99 -29.36 -24.27 23.85
N PHE A 100 -28.88 -25.34 24.50
CA PHE A 100 -27.49 -25.46 24.96
C PHE A 100 -26.87 -26.83 24.64
N LYS A 101 -26.02 -27.37 25.53
CA LYS A 101 -25.19 -28.58 25.33
C LYS A 101 -25.99 -29.77 24.78
N LYS A 102 -27.12 -30.10 25.41
CA LYS A 102 -27.93 -31.28 25.06
C LYS A 102 -28.39 -31.27 23.62
N GLU A 103 -29.11 -30.23 23.20
CA GLU A 103 -29.62 -30.12 21.84
C GLU A 103 -28.48 -29.92 20.83
N ALA A 104 -27.44 -29.14 21.17
CA ALA A 104 -26.29 -28.94 20.28
C ALA A 104 -25.59 -30.26 19.95
N ILE A 105 -25.32 -31.10 20.96
CA ILE A 105 -24.71 -32.42 20.80
C ILE A 105 -25.63 -33.36 20.00
N GLN A 106 -26.93 -33.38 20.30
CA GLN A 106 -27.90 -34.22 19.58
C GLN A 106 -28.01 -33.82 18.10
N TYR A 107 -28.06 -32.53 17.79
CA TYR A 107 -28.12 -32.03 16.41
C TYR A 107 -26.82 -32.32 15.65
N ALA A 108 -25.66 -32.12 16.28
CA ALA A 108 -24.39 -32.43 15.64
C ALA A 108 -24.29 -33.93 15.29
N TRP A 109 -24.68 -34.79 16.22
CA TRP A 109 -24.69 -36.24 16.00
C TRP A 109 -25.70 -36.68 14.94
N GLU A 110 -26.91 -36.12 14.96
CA GLU A 110 -27.95 -36.38 13.96
C GLU A 110 -27.49 -36.00 12.55
N PHE A 111 -26.91 -34.80 12.38
CA PHE A 111 -26.42 -34.35 11.08
C PHE A 111 -25.35 -35.29 10.51
N LEU A 112 -24.40 -35.72 11.36
CA LEU A 112 -23.30 -36.57 10.93
C LEU A 112 -23.75 -38.02 10.64
N THR A 113 -24.64 -38.60 11.44
CA THR A 113 -24.91 -40.05 11.40
C THR A 113 -26.22 -40.44 10.74
N ASP A 114 -27.23 -39.56 10.71
CA ASP A 114 -28.54 -39.91 10.15
C ASP A 114 -28.47 -40.15 8.63
N ALA A 115 -29.21 -41.15 8.16
CA ALA A 115 -29.24 -41.55 6.75
C ALA A 115 -29.78 -40.44 5.82
N LYS A 116 -30.63 -39.54 6.33
CA LYS A 116 -31.16 -38.38 5.61
C LYS A 116 -30.05 -37.37 5.29
N TRP A 117 -29.06 -37.23 6.17
CA TRP A 117 -27.99 -36.23 6.08
C TRP A 117 -26.66 -36.85 5.64
N MET A 118 -25.60 -36.78 6.44
CA MET A 118 -24.25 -37.20 6.04
C MET A 118 -24.05 -38.73 6.02
N ALA A 119 -24.81 -39.47 6.83
CA ALA A 119 -24.76 -40.93 6.93
C ALA A 119 -23.34 -41.48 7.17
N PHE A 120 -22.61 -40.88 8.12
CA PHE A 120 -21.32 -41.37 8.60
C PHE A 120 -21.51 -42.62 9.48
N GLU A 121 -20.50 -43.48 9.47
CA GLU A 121 -20.43 -44.65 10.37
C GLU A 121 -20.14 -44.15 11.79
N PRO A 122 -21.06 -44.34 12.76
CA PRO A 122 -20.87 -43.90 14.14
C PRO A 122 -19.57 -44.37 14.78
N GLU A 123 -19.06 -45.54 14.38
CA GLU A 123 -17.85 -46.17 14.89
C GLU A 123 -16.56 -45.41 14.53
N LYS A 124 -16.61 -44.57 13.50
CA LYS A 124 -15.47 -43.75 13.05
C LYS A 124 -15.39 -42.39 13.72
N LEU A 125 -16.37 -42.04 14.57
CA LEU A 125 -16.40 -40.76 15.26
C LEU A 125 -15.84 -40.90 16.69
N SER A 126 -14.97 -39.98 17.07
CA SER A 126 -14.43 -39.86 18.42
C SER A 126 -14.59 -38.42 18.90
N ILE A 127 -14.71 -38.21 20.21
CA ILE A 127 -15.02 -36.90 20.79
C ILE A 127 -13.93 -36.50 21.77
N THR A 128 -13.46 -35.26 21.70
CA THR A 128 -12.63 -34.64 22.75
C THR A 128 -13.48 -33.67 23.58
N ILE A 129 -13.25 -33.60 24.89
CA ILE A 129 -14.05 -32.83 25.85
C ILE A 129 -13.14 -32.23 26.93
N HIS A 130 -13.48 -31.04 27.44
CA HIS A 130 -12.78 -30.47 28.58
C HIS A 130 -12.86 -31.38 29.82
N PRO A 131 -11.78 -31.57 30.60
CA PRO A 131 -11.79 -32.46 31.76
C PRO A 131 -12.81 -32.06 32.83
N GLU A 132 -13.15 -30.77 32.93
CA GLU A 132 -14.13 -30.25 33.90
C GLU A 132 -15.57 -30.22 33.38
N ASP A 133 -15.83 -30.49 32.09
CA ASP A 133 -17.18 -30.46 31.51
C ASP A 133 -17.89 -31.83 31.63
N GLU A 134 -18.30 -32.17 32.85
CA GLU A 134 -19.04 -33.40 33.15
C GLU A 134 -20.42 -33.44 32.46
N GLU A 135 -21.04 -32.30 32.19
CA GLU A 135 -22.35 -32.25 31.53
C GLU A 135 -22.25 -32.75 30.09
N ALA A 136 -21.33 -32.19 29.29
CA ALA A 136 -21.10 -32.64 27.92
C ALA A 136 -20.67 -34.12 27.88
N TYR A 137 -19.78 -34.54 28.79
CA TYR A 137 -19.33 -35.92 28.89
C TYR A 137 -20.50 -36.91 29.10
N ASN A 138 -21.40 -36.61 30.03
CA ASN A 138 -22.55 -37.48 30.31
C ASN A 138 -23.54 -37.51 29.15
N ILE A 139 -23.75 -36.40 28.44
CA ILE A 139 -24.62 -36.37 27.24
C ILE A 139 -24.04 -37.28 26.14
N TRP A 140 -22.74 -37.14 25.83
CA TRP A 140 -22.08 -37.99 24.83
C TRP A 140 -22.09 -39.47 25.20
N LYS A 141 -21.84 -39.79 26.47
CA LYS A 141 -21.78 -41.17 26.96
C LYS A 141 -23.16 -41.82 27.08
N ASP A 142 -24.08 -41.17 27.79
CA ASP A 142 -25.32 -41.82 28.24
C ASP A 142 -26.50 -41.58 27.28
N GLU A 143 -26.57 -40.40 26.64
CA GLU A 143 -27.66 -40.08 25.70
C GLU A 143 -27.33 -40.47 24.26
N ILE A 144 -26.12 -40.12 23.79
CA ILE A 144 -25.67 -40.47 22.43
C ILE A 144 -25.16 -41.92 22.38
N GLY A 145 -24.56 -42.42 23.46
CA GLY A 145 -24.09 -43.80 23.56
C GLY A 145 -22.66 -44.02 23.05
N ILE A 146 -21.80 -43.00 23.11
CA ILE A 146 -20.40 -43.13 22.68
C ILE A 146 -19.62 -43.96 23.72
N PRO A 147 -18.88 -45.01 23.29
CA PRO A 147 -18.01 -45.78 24.18
C PRO A 147 -16.91 -44.92 24.83
N GLU A 148 -16.56 -45.21 26.09
CA GLU A 148 -15.59 -44.42 26.86
C GLU A 148 -14.22 -44.32 26.19
N GLU A 149 -13.78 -45.37 25.48
CA GLU A 149 -12.50 -45.39 24.77
C GLU A 149 -12.41 -44.38 23.60
N ARG A 150 -13.54 -43.82 23.18
CA ARG A 150 -13.64 -42.78 22.13
C ARG A 150 -14.04 -41.41 22.70
N LEU A 151 -14.09 -41.28 24.02
CA LEU A 151 -14.27 -40.00 24.73
C LEU A 151 -12.96 -39.60 25.39
N ILE A 152 -12.23 -38.68 24.75
CA ILE A 152 -10.92 -38.22 25.19
C ILE A 152 -11.10 -36.93 25.98
N ARG A 153 -10.48 -36.81 27.15
CA ARG A 153 -10.50 -35.57 27.94
C ARG A 153 -9.21 -34.78 27.75
N LEU A 154 -9.28 -33.54 27.26
CA LEU A 154 -8.11 -32.69 26.99
C LEU A 154 -8.30 -31.29 27.56
N GLU A 155 -7.32 -30.79 28.31
CA GLU A 155 -7.31 -29.41 28.85
C GLU A 155 -7.44 -28.35 27.74
N GLY A 156 -6.98 -28.66 26.52
CA GLY A 156 -7.10 -27.78 25.37
C GLY A 156 -8.53 -27.54 24.89
N ASN A 157 -9.52 -28.32 25.35
CA ASN A 157 -10.94 -28.13 25.04
C ASN A 157 -11.57 -26.98 25.85
N PHE A 158 -10.93 -25.81 25.84
CA PHE A 158 -11.51 -24.57 26.34
C PHE A 158 -11.33 -23.49 25.29
N TRP A 159 -12.44 -22.96 24.78
CA TRP A 159 -12.42 -21.95 23.74
C TRP A 159 -12.45 -20.54 24.35
N ASP A 160 -11.44 -19.75 24.01
CA ASP A 160 -11.25 -18.38 24.45
C ASP A 160 -10.58 -17.55 23.34
N ILE A 161 -11.16 -16.38 23.05
CA ILE A 161 -10.66 -15.44 22.03
C ILE A 161 -10.14 -14.13 22.63
N GLY A 162 -9.97 -14.09 23.95
CA GLY A 162 -9.72 -12.86 24.72
C GLY A 162 -11.02 -12.28 25.27
N GLU A 163 -11.06 -10.97 25.50
CA GLU A 163 -12.21 -10.30 26.12
C GLU A 163 -13.54 -10.62 25.42
N GLY A 164 -14.48 -11.21 26.16
CA GLY A 164 -15.81 -11.60 25.66
C GLY A 164 -16.24 -13.03 26.00
N PRO A 165 -17.32 -13.52 25.37
CA PRO A 165 -17.88 -14.86 25.60
C PRO A 165 -16.88 -15.99 25.33
N SER A 166 -16.78 -16.94 26.26
CA SER A 166 -15.87 -18.09 26.24
C SER A 166 -16.47 -19.30 26.98
N GLY A 167 -15.86 -20.47 26.86
CA GLY A 167 -16.33 -21.66 27.57
C GLY A 167 -15.69 -22.97 27.12
N PRO A 168 -16.00 -24.09 27.79
CA PRO A 168 -15.55 -25.41 27.38
C PRO A 168 -16.14 -25.76 26.01
N ASN A 169 -15.45 -26.63 25.28
CA ASN A 169 -15.93 -27.11 23.99
C ASN A 169 -15.83 -28.64 23.88
N SER A 170 -16.58 -29.21 22.92
CA SER A 170 -16.42 -30.58 22.47
C SER A 170 -16.08 -30.60 20.99
N GLU A 171 -15.06 -31.35 20.60
CA GLU A 171 -14.67 -31.49 19.19
C GLU A 171 -14.92 -32.90 18.70
N ILE A 172 -15.43 -33.01 17.49
CA ILE A 172 -15.76 -34.27 16.83
C ILE A 172 -14.66 -34.58 15.81
N PHE A 173 -14.04 -35.74 15.97
CA PHE A 173 -12.99 -36.26 15.10
C PHE A 173 -13.52 -37.42 14.26
N TYR A 174 -13.12 -37.46 13.00
CA TYR A 174 -13.38 -38.59 12.10
C TYR A 174 -12.10 -39.41 11.89
N ASP A 175 -12.17 -40.72 12.14
CA ASP A 175 -11.12 -41.68 11.84
C ASP A 175 -11.12 -42.04 10.36
N ARG A 176 -10.13 -41.50 9.64
CA ARG A 176 -9.91 -41.74 8.20
C ARG A 176 -9.31 -43.11 7.90
N GLY A 177 -8.89 -43.86 8.93
CA GLY A 177 -8.34 -45.20 8.84
C GLY A 177 -6.81 -45.26 8.86
N GLU A 178 -6.29 -46.49 8.98
CA GLU A 178 -4.87 -46.77 9.17
C GLU A 178 -3.95 -46.29 8.04
N SER A 179 -4.48 -46.09 6.83
CA SER A 179 -3.71 -45.55 5.69
C SER A 179 -3.24 -44.11 5.91
N TYR A 180 -3.84 -43.40 6.87
CA TYR A 180 -3.51 -42.02 7.24
C TYR A 180 -2.70 -41.92 8.54
N GLY A 181 -2.36 -43.06 9.16
CA GLY A 181 -1.56 -43.12 10.38
C GLY A 181 -1.77 -44.43 11.14
N ASN A 182 -0.69 -45.20 11.35
CA ASN A 182 -0.74 -46.49 12.04
C ASN A 182 0.46 -46.76 12.96
N ASP A 183 1.34 -45.78 13.19
CA ASP A 183 2.45 -45.92 14.13
C ASP A 183 1.96 -45.75 15.56
N LEU A 184 1.82 -46.87 16.28
CA LEU A 184 1.38 -46.89 17.68
C LEU A 184 2.39 -46.26 18.65
N ASN A 185 3.61 -45.95 18.21
CA ASN A 185 4.61 -45.26 19.03
C ASN A 185 4.58 -43.74 18.82
N ASP A 186 3.80 -43.25 17.85
CA ASP A 186 3.62 -41.82 17.65
C ASP A 186 2.72 -41.27 18.78
N PRO A 187 3.25 -40.41 19.67
CA PRO A 187 2.48 -39.85 20.77
C PRO A 187 1.34 -38.94 20.30
N GLU A 188 1.35 -38.47 19.05
CA GLU A 188 0.32 -37.60 18.48
C GLU A 188 -0.78 -38.37 17.74
N LEU A 189 -0.69 -39.71 17.62
CA LEU A 189 -1.67 -40.54 16.89
C LEU A 189 -2.91 -40.88 17.75
N TYR A 190 -3.67 -39.86 18.12
CA TYR A 190 -4.95 -39.98 18.84
C TYR A 190 -5.92 -38.84 18.46
N PRO A 191 -7.24 -38.95 18.74
CA PRO A 191 -8.18 -37.83 18.57
C PRO A 191 -7.80 -36.63 19.44
N GLY A 192 -7.43 -35.52 18.82
CA GLY A 192 -6.90 -34.32 19.48
C GLY A 192 -5.40 -34.10 19.34
N GLY A 193 -4.65 -35.10 18.85
CA GLY A 193 -3.23 -34.94 18.50
C GLY A 193 -3.04 -34.45 17.06
N GLU A 194 -1.83 -33.95 16.75
CA GLU A 194 -1.49 -33.41 15.43
C GLU A 194 -1.18 -34.52 14.41
N ASN A 195 -2.21 -35.21 13.91
CA ASN A 195 -2.08 -36.31 12.94
C ASN A 195 -3.08 -36.22 11.76
N ASP A 196 -2.87 -37.04 10.72
CA ASP A 196 -3.72 -37.05 9.52
C ASP A 196 -4.86 -38.09 9.56
N ARG A 197 -4.84 -39.01 10.53
CA ARG A 197 -5.84 -40.08 10.69
C ARG A 197 -7.10 -39.57 11.38
N TYR A 198 -6.96 -38.93 12.53
CA TYR A 198 -8.05 -38.37 13.30
C TYR A 198 -8.20 -36.90 12.95
N LEU A 199 -9.13 -36.60 12.04
CA LEU A 199 -9.35 -35.23 11.57
C LEU A 199 -10.49 -34.58 12.35
N GLU A 200 -10.23 -33.44 12.99
CA GLU A 200 -11.28 -32.61 13.60
C GLU A 200 -12.18 -32.02 12.50
N ILE A 201 -13.46 -32.43 12.52
CA ILE A 201 -14.46 -32.03 11.53
C ILE A 201 -15.43 -30.97 12.06
N TRP A 202 -15.68 -30.93 13.37
CA TRP A 202 -16.64 -30.00 13.97
C TRP A 202 -16.30 -29.68 15.43
N ASN A 203 -16.27 -28.40 15.78
CA ASN A 203 -16.15 -27.91 17.14
C ASN A 203 -17.46 -27.33 17.67
N LEU A 204 -17.90 -27.77 18.85
CA LEU A 204 -19.08 -27.31 19.59
C LEU A 204 -18.64 -26.53 20.83
N VAL A 205 -18.71 -25.20 20.79
CA VAL A 205 -18.34 -24.33 21.89
C VAL A 205 -19.56 -24.01 22.76
N PHE A 206 -19.43 -24.26 24.06
CA PHE A 206 -20.47 -24.04 25.04
C PHE A 206 -20.18 -22.75 25.81
N SER A 207 -20.47 -21.61 25.17
CA SER A 207 -20.18 -20.29 25.75
C SER A 207 -21.03 -20.05 27.00
N GLU A 208 -20.40 -20.14 28.17
CA GLU A 208 -21.04 -19.95 29.47
C GLU A 208 -20.30 -18.99 30.41
N PHE A 209 -19.13 -18.49 29.98
CA PHE A 209 -18.33 -17.49 30.69
C PHE A 209 -18.05 -16.25 29.82
N ASN A 210 -17.72 -15.14 30.48
CA ASN A 210 -17.13 -13.95 29.90
C ASN A 210 -15.70 -13.86 30.42
N HIS A 211 -14.73 -13.81 29.51
CA HIS A 211 -13.36 -13.44 29.78
C HIS A 211 -13.28 -11.91 29.95
N ASN A 212 -12.88 -11.48 31.14
CA ASN A 212 -12.75 -10.08 31.51
C ASN A 212 -11.37 -9.50 31.16
N PRO A 213 -11.21 -8.18 31.05
CA PRO A 213 -9.91 -7.53 30.79
C PRO A 213 -8.79 -7.85 31.79
N ASP A 214 -9.14 -8.30 33.00
CA ASP A 214 -8.19 -8.70 34.05
C ASP A 214 -7.81 -10.19 34.00
N ASN A 215 -8.20 -10.89 32.93
CA ASN A 215 -8.06 -12.34 32.72
C ASN A 215 -8.85 -13.23 33.70
N THR A 216 -9.90 -12.70 34.31
CA THR A 216 -10.85 -13.52 35.09
C THR A 216 -12.04 -13.97 34.24
N TYR A 217 -12.71 -15.04 34.66
CA TYR A 217 -13.90 -15.57 34.01
C TYR A 217 -15.13 -15.35 34.89
N THR A 218 -16.17 -14.74 34.32
CA THR A 218 -17.47 -14.53 35.00
C THR A 218 -18.59 -15.23 34.25
N PRO A 219 -19.58 -15.86 34.94
CA PRO A 219 -20.67 -16.52 34.24
C PRO A 219 -21.47 -15.56 33.33
N LEU A 220 -21.83 -16.03 32.14
CA LEU A 220 -22.68 -15.29 31.22
C LEU A 220 -24.12 -15.17 31.74
N PRO A 221 -24.82 -14.05 31.51
CA PRO A 221 -26.24 -13.92 31.84
C PRO A 221 -27.14 -14.93 31.12
N LYS A 222 -26.72 -15.37 29.93
CA LYS A 222 -27.35 -16.39 29.11
C LYS A 222 -26.27 -17.27 28.50
N GLN A 223 -26.41 -18.58 28.65
CA GLN A 223 -25.55 -19.55 27.97
C GLN A 223 -25.89 -19.56 26.47
N ASN A 224 -24.87 -19.67 25.63
CA ASN A 224 -25.01 -19.64 24.18
C ASN A 224 -24.28 -20.82 23.55
N ILE A 225 -24.68 -21.14 22.32
CA ILE A 225 -23.95 -22.09 21.48
C ILE A 225 -23.28 -21.34 20.35
N ASP A 226 -22.00 -21.63 20.16
CA ASP A 226 -21.20 -21.29 19.00
C ASP A 226 -20.61 -22.59 18.46
N THR A 227 -20.72 -22.83 17.15
CA THR A 227 -20.11 -24.01 16.54
C THR A 227 -19.37 -23.62 15.28
N GLY A 228 -18.27 -24.32 15.00
CA GLY A 228 -17.55 -24.20 13.74
C GLY A 228 -17.30 -25.57 13.11
N MET A 229 -17.87 -25.81 11.94
CA MET A 229 -17.58 -26.97 11.10
C MET A 229 -16.84 -26.47 9.84
N GLY A 230 -15.60 -26.90 9.66
CA GLY A 230 -14.79 -26.48 8.50
C GLY A 230 -15.22 -27.20 7.23
N LEU A 231 -15.77 -26.46 6.24
CA LEU A 231 -16.29 -27.06 5.02
C LEU A 231 -15.23 -27.86 4.26
N GLU A 232 -14.03 -27.32 4.14
CA GLU A 232 -12.91 -27.93 3.43
C GLU A 232 -12.51 -29.29 4.04
N ARG A 233 -12.53 -29.39 5.38
CA ARG A 233 -12.18 -30.60 6.11
C ARG A 233 -13.24 -31.68 5.97
N ILE A 234 -14.52 -31.33 6.16
CA ILE A 234 -15.59 -32.32 5.99
C ILE A 234 -15.68 -32.80 4.53
N THR A 235 -15.40 -31.92 3.57
CA THR A 235 -15.39 -32.27 2.14
C THR A 235 -14.30 -33.30 1.81
N SER A 236 -13.10 -33.18 2.40
CA SER A 236 -12.03 -34.15 2.17
C SER A 236 -12.33 -35.53 2.76
N VAL A 237 -13.04 -35.59 3.90
CA VAL A 237 -13.57 -36.83 4.46
C VAL A 237 -14.64 -37.44 3.56
N VAL A 238 -15.60 -36.63 3.10
CA VAL A 238 -16.74 -37.09 2.29
C VAL A 238 -16.30 -37.65 0.93
N GLN A 239 -15.33 -36.98 0.30
CA GLN A 239 -14.80 -37.38 -1.00
C GLN A 239 -13.69 -38.45 -0.88
N ASP A 240 -13.28 -38.79 0.35
CA ASP A 240 -12.21 -39.74 0.64
C ASP A 240 -10.91 -39.44 -0.12
N VAL A 241 -10.49 -38.17 -0.06
CA VAL A 241 -9.31 -37.66 -0.79
C VAL A 241 -8.17 -37.29 0.17
N PRO A 242 -6.89 -37.43 -0.21
CA PRO A 242 -5.80 -37.43 0.77
C PRO A 242 -5.68 -36.16 1.61
N THR A 243 -5.83 -34.99 0.99
CA THR A 243 -5.76 -33.67 1.63
C THR A 243 -6.96 -32.81 1.28
N ASN A 244 -7.17 -31.71 2.01
CA ASN A 244 -8.23 -30.75 1.70
C ASN A 244 -8.10 -30.14 0.29
N PHE A 245 -6.88 -30.08 -0.25
CA PHE A 245 -6.60 -29.55 -1.59
C PHE A 245 -7.02 -30.49 -2.72
N ASP A 246 -7.27 -31.77 -2.42
CA ASP A 246 -7.66 -32.78 -3.42
C ASP A 246 -9.19 -32.83 -3.63
N THR A 247 -9.91 -31.86 -3.09
CA THR A 247 -11.38 -31.75 -3.19
C THR A 247 -11.82 -30.98 -4.43
N ASP A 248 -13.11 -31.04 -4.74
CA ASP A 248 -13.75 -30.22 -5.79
C ASP A 248 -13.58 -28.70 -5.57
N LEU A 249 -13.31 -28.26 -4.34
CA LEU A 249 -13.09 -26.85 -4.00
C LEU A 249 -11.73 -26.30 -4.50
N PHE A 250 -10.75 -27.15 -4.76
CA PHE A 250 -9.38 -26.72 -5.12
C PHE A 250 -8.85 -27.38 -6.39
N MET A 251 -9.24 -28.63 -6.67
CA MET A 251 -8.75 -29.36 -7.85
C MET A 251 -8.97 -28.64 -9.18
N PRO A 252 -10.05 -27.89 -9.43
CA PRO A 252 -10.17 -27.12 -10.68
C PRO A 252 -9.10 -26.02 -10.79
N ILE A 253 -8.74 -25.35 -9.70
CA ILE A 253 -7.69 -24.33 -9.67
C ILE A 253 -6.31 -24.97 -9.90
N ILE A 254 -6.05 -26.11 -9.25
CA ILE A 254 -4.81 -26.88 -9.43
C ILE A 254 -4.68 -27.30 -10.91
N ARG A 255 -5.73 -27.86 -11.51
CA ARG A 255 -5.73 -28.25 -12.93
C ARG A 255 -5.50 -27.09 -13.89
N GLN A 256 -6.07 -25.91 -13.59
CA GLN A 256 -5.79 -24.72 -14.39
C GLN A 256 -4.33 -24.28 -14.25
N THR A 257 -3.76 -24.42 -13.06
CA THR A 257 -2.33 -24.14 -12.80
C THR A 257 -1.42 -25.16 -13.50
N GLU A 258 -1.81 -26.43 -13.60
CA GLU A 258 -1.10 -27.45 -14.41
C GLU A 258 -1.05 -27.03 -15.89
N GLN A 259 -2.16 -26.54 -16.44
CA GLN A 259 -2.22 -26.08 -17.83
C GLN A 259 -1.31 -24.87 -18.08
N ILE A 260 -1.24 -23.93 -17.13
CA ILE A 260 -0.40 -22.73 -17.25
C ILE A 260 1.09 -23.07 -17.09
N SER A 261 1.44 -23.91 -16.12
CA SER A 261 2.83 -24.28 -15.82
C SER A 261 3.42 -25.33 -16.76
N GLY A 262 2.58 -26.21 -17.32
CA GLY A 262 3.03 -27.41 -18.02
C GLY A 262 3.58 -28.51 -17.11
N LYS A 263 3.52 -28.34 -15.78
CA LYS A 263 3.85 -29.35 -14.77
C LYS A 263 2.59 -30.08 -14.30
N SER A 264 2.77 -31.23 -13.66
CA SER A 264 1.66 -32.05 -13.14
C SER A 264 1.68 -32.14 -11.63
N TYR A 265 0.50 -32.02 -11.01
CA TYR A 265 0.27 -32.26 -9.59
C TYR A 265 0.33 -33.77 -9.30
N ARG A 266 0.84 -34.14 -8.12
CA ARG A 266 1.22 -35.51 -7.70
C ARG A 266 2.42 -36.10 -8.43
N ALA A 267 3.19 -35.28 -9.15
CA ALA A 267 4.44 -35.74 -9.76
C ALA A 267 5.62 -35.77 -8.76
N ASN A 268 5.68 -34.80 -7.84
CA ASN A 268 6.66 -34.74 -6.75
C ASN A 268 6.19 -33.79 -5.64
N ASP A 269 6.61 -34.04 -4.40
CA ASP A 269 6.12 -33.32 -3.21
C ASP A 269 6.45 -31.81 -3.21
N VAL A 270 7.56 -31.44 -3.85
CA VAL A 270 8.02 -30.04 -3.92
C VAL A 270 7.09 -29.22 -4.80
N ASP A 271 6.78 -29.69 -6.01
CA ASP A 271 5.82 -29.04 -6.90
C ASP A 271 4.39 -29.13 -6.34
N ASP A 272 4.02 -30.22 -5.65
CA ASP A 272 2.71 -30.35 -5.00
C ASP A 272 2.46 -29.25 -3.98
N THR A 273 3.48 -28.91 -3.19
CA THR A 273 3.42 -27.79 -2.24
C THR A 273 3.12 -26.47 -2.97
N ALA A 274 3.79 -26.22 -4.10
CA ALA A 274 3.58 -25.02 -4.90
C ALA A 274 2.14 -24.94 -5.46
N PHE A 275 1.62 -26.04 -6.01
CA PHE A 275 0.23 -26.11 -6.49
C PHE A 275 -0.78 -25.80 -5.40
N LYS A 276 -0.61 -26.39 -4.21
CA LYS A 276 -1.50 -26.18 -3.05
C LYS A 276 -1.48 -24.73 -2.57
N VAL A 277 -0.30 -24.13 -2.44
CA VAL A 277 -0.15 -22.72 -1.99
C VAL A 277 -0.80 -21.77 -2.99
N ILE A 278 -0.55 -21.95 -4.29
CA ILE A 278 -1.16 -21.11 -5.34
C ILE A 278 -2.69 -21.21 -5.28
N ALA A 279 -3.23 -22.43 -5.18
CA ALA A 279 -4.67 -22.66 -5.17
C ALA A 279 -5.37 -22.05 -3.95
N ASP A 280 -4.75 -22.13 -2.76
CA ASP A 280 -5.27 -21.48 -1.56
C ASP A 280 -5.20 -19.95 -1.65
N HIS A 281 -4.02 -19.41 -1.94
CA HIS A 281 -3.81 -17.97 -1.87
C HIS A 281 -4.57 -17.21 -2.94
N VAL A 282 -4.75 -17.78 -4.14
CA VAL A 282 -5.56 -17.13 -5.18
C VAL A 282 -7.03 -17.03 -4.78
N ARG A 283 -7.57 -18.05 -4.11
CA ARG A 283 -8.93 -18.03 -3.55
C ARG A 283 -9.03 -16.93 -2.50
N THR A 284 -8.10 -16.87 -1.55
CA THR A 284 -8.07 -15.86 -0.50
C THR A 284 -8.00 -14.44 -1.04
N VAL A 285 -7.07 -14.19 -1.97
CA VAL A 285 -6.86 -12.86 -2.56
C VAL A 285 -8.07 -12.44 -3.38
N ALA A 286 -8.68 -13.35 -4.15
CA ALA A 286 -9.88 -13.05 -4.92
C ALA A 286 -11.05 -12.63 -4.03
N PHE A 287 -11.33 -13.38 -2.96
CA PHE A 287 -12.40 -13.04 -2.01
C PHE A 287 -12.14 -11.73 -1.26
N ALA A 288 -10.92 -11.54 -0.75
CA ALA A 288 -10.57 -10.33 -0.03
C ALA A 288 -10.68 -9.08 -0.91
N ILE A 289 -10.27 -9.15 -2.19
CA ILE A 289 -10.46 -8.04 -3.14
C ILE A 289 -11.93 -7.86 -3.51
N GLY A 290 -12.68 -8.96 -3.70
CA GLY A 290 -14.13 -8.93 -3.93
C GLY A 290 -14.89 -8.24 -2.80
N ASP A 291 -14.42 -8.40 -1.55
CA ASP A 291 -14.97 -7.74 -0.36
C ASP A 291 -14.42 -6.32 -0.11
N GLY A 292 -13.65 -5.77 -1.05
CA GLY A 292 -13.22 -4.37 -1.04
C GLY A 292 -11.87 -4.10 -0.36
N ALA A 293 -11.11 -5.12 0.02
CA ALA A 293 -9.75 -4.92 0.49
C ALA A 293 -8.77 -4.79 -0.69
N LEU A 294 -7.81 -3.87 -0.59
CA LEU A 294 -6.84 -3.59 -1.64
C LEU A 294 -5.40 -3.82 -1.15
N PRO A 295 -4.48 -4.30 -2.00
CA PRO A 295 -3.06 -4.42 -1.65
C PRO A 295 -2.46 -3.07 -1.20
N SER A 296 -1.76 -3.05 -0.06
CA SER A 296 -1.14 -1.86 0.51
C SER A 296 0.10 -2.22 1.35
N ASN A 297 0.81 -1.22 1.89
CA ASN A 297 1.98 -1.44 2.75
C ASN A 297 1.62 -1.75 4.21
N GLU A 298 0.35 -1.59 4.62
CA GLU A 298 -0.04 -1.65 6.03
C GLU A 298 -1.38 -2.37 6.23
N GLY A 299 -1.60 -2.89 7.44
CA GLY A 299 -2.85 -3.52 7.84
C GLY A 299 -3.27 -4.68 6.91
N ARG A 300 -4.54 -4.69 6.51
CA ARG A 300 -5.10 -5.79 5.70
C ARG A 300 -4.53 -5.85 4.28
N GLY A 301 -4.21 -4.69 3.70
CA GLY A 301 -3.62 -4.61 2.37
C GLY A 301 -2.21 -5.20 2.32
N TYR A 302 -1.49 -5.15 3.45
CA TYR A 302 -0.21 -5.83 3.60
C TYR A 302 -0.36 -7.36 3.53
N VAL A 303 -1.35 -7.92 4.23
CA VAL A 303 -1.62 -9.37 4.23
C VAL A 303 -1.96 -9.85 2.82
N LEU A 304 -2.85 -9.14 2.12
CA LEU A 304 -3.20 -9.38 0.72
C LEU A 304 -1.96 -9.45 -0.18
N ARG A 305 -1.08 -8.47 -0.02
CA ARG A 305 0.18 -8.40 -0.76
C ARG A 305 1.09 -9.58 -0.42
N ARG A 306 1.23 -9.94 0.86
CA ARG A 306 2.02 -11.11 1.30
C ARG A 306 1.53 -12.38 0.61
N LEU A 307 0.22 -12.65 0.65
CA LEU A 307 -0.37 -13.85 0.04
C LEU A 307 -0.16 -13.90 -1.48
N LEU A 308 -0.41 -12.78 -2.17
CA LEU A 308 -0.20 -12.69 -3.62
C LEU A 308 1.26 -12.96 -3.97
N ARG A 309 2.20 -12.30 -3.29
CA ARG A 309 3.65 -12.45 -3.55
C ARG A 309 4.15 -13.86 -3.25
N ARG A 310 3.65 -14.47 -2.18
CA ARG A 310 3.95 -15.87 -1.84
C ARG A 310 3.46 -16.83 -2.92
N ALA A 311 2.26 -16.61 -3.47
CA ALA A 311 1.76 -17.39 -4.59
C ALA A 311 2.62 -17.21 -5.86
N VAL A 312 3.04 -15.99 -6.19
CA VAL A 312 3.96 -15.71 -7.32
C VAL A 312 5.31 -16.40 -7.12
N ARG A 313 5.84 -16.41 -5.89
CA ARG A 313 7.09 -17.11 -5.55
C ARG A 313 7.01 -18.60 -5.84
N PHE A 314 5.95 -19.28 -5.40
CA PHE A 314 5.72 -20.70 -5.69
C PHE A 314 5.42 -20.96 -7.18
N ALA A 315 4.81 -20.01 -7.88
CA ALA A 315 4.61 -20.09 -9.32
C ALA A 315 5.94 -20.12 -10.09
N LYS A 316 6.94 -19.36 -9.63
CA LYS A 316 8.29 -19.37 -10.19
C LYS A 316 8.96 -20.74 -10.04
N GLN A 317 8.71 -21.45 -8.94
CA GLN A 317 9.17 -22.84 -8.73
C GLN A 317 8.53 -23.81 -9.75
N LEU A 318 7.30 -23.53 -10.19
CA LEU A 318 6.64 -24.26 -11.27
C LEU A 318 7.11 -23.84 -12.68
N GLY A 319 8.00 -22.84 -12.79
CA GLY A 319 8.50 -22.32 -14.06
C GLY A 319 7.61 -21.23 -14.68
N ILE A 320 6.68 -20.65 -13.92
CA ILE A 320 5.84 -19.55 -14.38
C ILE A 320 6.57 -18.23 -14.11
N GLU A 321 6.96 -17.53 -15.18
CA GLU A 321 7.70 -16.25 -15.11
C GLU A 321 6.87 -15.04 -15.56
N LYS A 322 5.59 -15.24 -15.85
CA LYS A 322 4.65 -14.19 -16.27
C LYS A 322 3.54 -14.00 -15.21
N PRO A 323 2.91 -12.82 -15.16
CA PRO A 323 1.69 -12.64 -14.39
C PRO A 323 0.63 -13.65 -14.83
N PHE A 324 0.10 -14.44 -13.88
CA PHE A 324 -0.84 -15.52 -14.17
C PHE A 324 -1.94 -15.66 -13.11
N LEU A 325 -1.77 -15.15 -11.89
CA LEU A 325 -2.75 -15.36 -10.80
C LEU A 325 -4.14 -14.84 -11.17
N HIS A 326 -4.20 -13.72 -11.91
CA HIS A 326 -5.45 -13.18 -12.43
C HIS A 326 -6.17 -14.13 -13.40
N GLU A 327 -5.46 -15.02 -14.10
CA GLU A 327 -6.04 -16.03 -15.01
C GLU A 327 -6.83 -17.11 -14.24
N LEU A 328 -6.58 -17.27 -12.93
CA LEU A 328 -7.26 -18.25 -12.08
C LEU A 328 -8.55 -17.71 -11.43
N VAL A 329 -8.76 -16.39 -11.42
CA VAL A 329 -9.94 -15.74 -10.79
C VAL A 329 -11.27 -16.26 -11.35
N PRO A 330 -11.44 -16.46 -12.68
CA PRO A 330 -12.68 -17.00 -13.21
C PRO A 330 -13.01 -18.40 -12.68
N VAL A 331 -11.98 -19.24 -12.48
CA VAL A 331 -12.15 -20.59 -11.92
C VAL A 331 -12.60 -20.54 -10.47
N VAL A 332 -12.03 -19.61 -9.67
CA VAL A 332 -12.49 -19.36 -8.29
C VAL A 332 -13.94 -18.91 -8.28
N GLY A 333 -14.33 -18.01 -9.17
CA GLY A 333 -15.72 -17.55 -9.32
C GLY A 333 -16.68 -18.69 -9.63
N GLU A 334 -16.34 -19.56 -10.59
CA GLU A 334 -17.18 -20.70 -10.98
C GLU A 334 -17.39 -21.71 -9.83
N ILE A 335 -16.34 -22.04 -9.06
CA ILE A 335 -16.44 -22.95 -7.91
C ILE A 335 -17.39 -22.42 -6.84
N MET A 336 -17.44 -21.10 -6.67
CA MET A 336 -18.05 -20.45 -5.51
C MET A 336 -19.41 -19.79 -5.79
N GLN A 337 -19.78 -19.61 -7.07
CA GLN A 337 -20.94 -18.83 -7.51
C GLN A 337 -22.28 -19.22 -6.87
N ASP A 338 -22.45 -20.51 -6.51
CA ASP A 338 -23.71 -21.03 -5.96
C ASP A 338 -24.08 -20.38 -4.61
N PHE A 339 -23.09 -19.85 -3.89
CA PHE A 339 -23.31 -19.21 -2.59
C PHE A 339 -22.63 -17.84 -2.47
N TYR A 340 -21.56 -17.59 -3.22
CA TYR A 340 -20.81 -16.33 -3.22
C TYR A 340 -20.63 -15.79 -4.65
N PRO A 341 -21.65 -15.08 -5.19
CA PRO A 341 -21.58 -14.55 -6.55
C PRO A 341 -20.59 -13.39 -6.69
N GLU A 342 -20.09 -12.81 -5.60
CA GLU A 342 -19.35 -11.54 -5.60
C GLU A 342 -18.03 -11.64 -6.37
N VAL A 343 -17.38 -12.80 -6.37
CA VAL A 343 -16.14 -13.02 -7.14
C VAL A 343 -16.42 -12.95 -8.64
N THR A 344 -17.53 -13.54 -9.08
CA THR A 344 -17.97 -13.52 -10.48
C THR A 344 -18.45 -12.12 -10.89
N GLU A 345 -19.25 -11.46 -10.04
CA GLU A 345 -19.76 -10.11 -10.29
C GLU A 345 -18.65 -9.06 -10.40
N LYS A 346 -17.57 -9.21 -9.62
CA LYS A 346 -16.42 -8.29 -9.58
C LYS A 346 -15.18 -8.84 -10.27
N GLN A 347 -15.34 -9.86 -11.13
CA GLN A 347 -14.23 -10.58 -11.74
C GLN A 347 -13.22 -9.66 -12.43
N ASP A 348 -13.68 -8.77 -13.31
CA ASP A 348 -12.80 -7.87 -14.07
C ASP A 348 -11.99 -6.93 -13.15
N PHE A 349 -12.59 -6.49 -12.06
CA PHE A 349 -11.94 -5.66 -11.05
C PHE A 349 -10.87 -6.45 -10.29
N ILE A 350 -11.23 -7.64 -9.79
CA ILE A 350 -10.31 -8.52 -9.05
C ILE A 350 -9.10 -8.88 -9.93
N MET A 351 -9.35 -9.30 -11.18
CA MET A 351 -8.30 -9.64 -12.14
C MET A 351 -7.36 -8.47 -12.38
N ARG A 352 -7.88 -7.24 -12.55
CA ARG A 352 -7.07 -6.04 -12.76
C ARG A 352 -6.18 -5.72 -11.56
N VAL A 353 -6.75 -5.78 -10.35
CA VAL A 353 -5.99 -5.52 -9.11
C VAL A 353 -4.87 -6.55 -8.93
N MET A 354 -5.19 -7.84 -9.09
CA MET A 354 -4.21 -8.91 -8.96
C MET A 354 -3.10 -8.81 -10.00
N LYS A 355 -3.46 -8.60 -11.27
CA LYS A 355 -2.50 -8.46 -12.37
C LYS A 355 -1.54 -7.30 -12.14
N ASN A 356 -2.05 -6.12 -11.75
CA ASN A 356 -1.22 -4.94 -11.54
C ASN A 356 -0.23 -5.12 -10.37
N GLU A 357 -0.66 -5.73 -9.26
CA GLU A 357 0.26 -6.00 -8.14
C GLU A 357 1.28 -7.09 -8.49
N GLU A 358 0.87 -8.11 -9.25
CA GLU A 358 1.75 -9.17 -9.75
C GLU A 358 2.81 -8.64 -10.73
N GLU A 359 2.43 -7.81 -11.71
CA GLU A 359 3.35 -7.14 -12.64
C GLU A 359 4.38 -6.29 -11.90
N ARG A 360 3.92 -5.44 -10.98
CA ARG A 360 4.80 -4.59 -10.16
C ARG A 360 5.74 -5.44 -9.30
N PHE A 361 5.26 -6.56 -8.77
CA PHE A 361 6.08 -7.44 -7.96
C PHE A 361 7.14 -8.16 -8.79
N HIS A 362 6.81 -8.63 -10.00
CA HIS A 362 7.77 -9.26 -10.91
C HIS A 362 8.98 -8.34 -11.21
N GLU A 363 8.75 -7.04 -11.40
CA GLU A 363 9.82 -6.04 -11.55
C GLU A 363 10.76 -6.03 -10.34
N THR A 364 10.21 -6.03 -9.11
CA THR A 364 11.00 -5.99 -7.87
C THR A 364 11.65 -7.33 -7.50
N LEU A 365 10.99 -8.45 -7.84
CA LEU A 365 11.39 -9.80 -7.43
C LEU A 365 12.70 -10.22 -8.09
N HIS A 366 12.92 -9.85 -9.35
CA HIS A 366 14.13 -10.24 -10.08
C HIS A 366 15.40 -9.65 -9.44
N ASP A 367 15.37 -8.36 -9.15
CA ASP A 367 16.50 -7.64 -8.56
C ASP A 367 16.74 -8.06 -7.10
N GLY A 368 15.65 -8.21 -6.32
CA GLY A 368 15.74 -8.59 -4.91
C GLY A 368 16.28 -10.02 -4.70
N LEU A 369 15.86 -10.99 -5.52
CA LEU A 369 16.34 -12.38 -5.42
C LEU A 369 17.83 -12.50 -5.72
N ALA A 370 18.32 -11.82 -6.77
CA ALA A 370 19.73 -11.87 -7.13
C ALA A 370 20.64 -11.32 -6.00
N ILE A 371 20.16 -10.29 -5.29
CA ILE A 371 20.85 -9.74 -4.11
C ILE A 371 20.81 -10.73 -2.95
N LEU A 372 19.65 -11.32 -2.68
CA LEU A 372 19.45 -12.25 -1.57
C LEU A 372 20.29 -13.53 -1.73
N GLU A 373 20.28 -14.15 -2.92
CA GLU A 373 21.09 -15.34 -3.23
C GLU A 373 22.58 -15.08 -2.99
N LYS A 374 23.08 -13.93 -3.47
CA LYS A 374 24.47 -13.52 -3.25
C LYS A 374 24.78 -13.36 -1.76
N VAL A 375 23.86 -12.79 -0.97
CA VAL A 375 24.04 -12.59 0.47
C VAL A 375 24.05 -13.93 1.20
N ILE A 376 23.16 -14.87 0.84
CA ILE A 376 23.13 -16.22 1.39
C ILE A 376 24.48 -16.92 1.13
N GLU A 377 24.96 -16.91 -0.11
CA GLU A 377 26.27 -17.49 -0.46
C GLU A 377 27.42 -16.85 0.32
N GLU A 378 27.42 -15.52 0.43
CA GLU A 378 28.44 -14.79 1.18
C GLU A 378 28.43 -15.13 2.67
N GLN A 379 27.26 -15.25 3.30
CA GLN A 379 27.15 -15.58 4.72
C GLN A 379 27.49 -17.04 5.00
N GLN A 380 27.01 -17.97 4.18
CA GLN A 380 27.41 -19.38 4.26
C GLN A 380 28.93 -19.54 4.09
N SER A 381 29.56 -18.78 3.18
CA SER A 381 31.02 -18.79 3.00
C SER A 381 31.79 -18.25 4.23
N LYS A 382 31.15 -17.37 5.02
CA LYS A 382 31.70 -16.83 6.28
C LYS A 382 31.42 -17.74 7.48
N GLY A 383 30.60 -18.79 7.31
CA GLY A 383 30.17 -19.68 8.38
C GLY A 383 29.07 -19.09 9.27
N GLU A 384 28.40 -18.04 8.81
CA GLU A 384 27.31 -17.38 9.52
C GLU A 384 25.98 -18.00 9.10
N SER A 385 25.04 -18.16 10.05
CA SER A 385 23.74 -18.80 9.82
C SER A 385 22.58 -17.81 9.76
N TYR A 386 22.86 -16.52 9.54
CA TYR A 386 21.82 -15.48 9.50
C TYR A 386 22.05 -14.45 8.39
N ILE A 387 20.96 -13.83 7.95
CA ILE A 387 20.94 -12.70 7.01
C ILE A 387 20.94 -11.39 7.82
N PRO A 388 21.91 -10.48 7.62
CA PRO A 388 22.00 -9.24 8.39
C PRO A 388 20.78 -8.34 8.24
N GLY A 389 20.31 -7.75 9.34
CA GLY A 389 19.13 -6.89 9.36
C GLY A 389 19.25 -5.63 8.49
N THR A 390 20.47 -5.12 8.29
CA THR A 390 20.77 -4.01 7.37
C THR A 390 20.53 -4.38 5.90
N THR A 391 20.88 -5.61 5.52
CA THR A 391 20.63 -6.14 4.19
C THR A 391 19.14 -6.41 3.98
N THR A 392 18.48 -7.03 4.97
CA THR A 392 17.02 -7.22 4.98
C THR A 392 16.28 -5.90 4.87
N PHE A 393 16.73 -4.86 5.60
CA PHE A 393 16.17 -3.52 5.49
C PHE A 393 16.40 -2.91 4.11
N THR A 394 17.57 -3.11 3.52
CA THR A 394 17.86 -2.63 2.15
C THR A 394 16.96 -3.33 1.12
N LEU A 395 16.80 -4.66 1.21
CA LEU A 395 15.90 -5.45 0.38
C LEU A 395 14.46 -4.92 0.49
N TYR A 396 13.99 -4.68 1.71
CA TYR A 396 12.66 -4.13 2.01
C TYR A 396 12.46 -2.70 1.51
N ASP A 397 13.32 -1.77 1.94
CA ASP A 397 13.14 -0.32 1.75
C ASP A 397 13.54 0.14 0.35
N THR A 398 14.65 -0.37 -0.17
CA THR A 398 15.21 0.08 -1.46
C THR A 398 14.64 -0.72 -2.63
N TYR A 399 14.52 -2.04 -2.48
CA TYR A 399 14.11 -2.92 -3.57
C TYR A 399 12.66 -3.42 -3.45
N GLY A 400 11.94 -3.05 -2.38
CA GLY A 400 10.55 -3.45 -2.17
C GLY A 400 10.36 -4.95 -1.93
N PHE A 401 11.45 -5.67 -1.64
CA PHE A 401 11.50 -7.10 -1.43
C PHE A 401 11.06 -7.43 0.01
N PRO A 402 9.92 -8.13 0.20
CA PRO A 402 9.35 -8.39 1.52
C PRO A 402 10.32 -9.08 2.48
N ILE A 403 10.22 -8.73 3.76
CA ILE A 403 10.97 -9.42 4.82
C ILE A 403 10.55 -10.88 4.90
N GLU A 404 9.28 -11.21 4.70
CA GLU A 404 8.78 -12.59 4.79
C GLU A 404 9.34 -13.48 3.70
N LEU A 405 9.53 -12.95 2.49
CA LEU A 405 10.24 -13.72 1.46
C LEU A 405 11.71 -13.90 1.83
N THR A 406 12.33 -12.87 2.43
CA THR A 406 13.70 -13.01 2.94
C THR A 406 13.80 -14.12 3.99
N GLU A 407 12.81 -14.24 4.87
CA GLU A 407 12.69 -15.30 5.88
C GLU A 407 12.48 -16.68 5.24
N GLU A 408 11.53 -16.82 4.32
CA GLU A 408 11.27 -18.11 3.64
C GLU A 408 12.52 -18.62 2.90
N TYR A 409 13.21 -17.75 2.16
CA TYR A 409 14.45 -18.11 1.46
C TYR A 409 15.61 -18.38 2.43
N ALA A 410 15.65 -17.70 3.58
CA ALA A 410 16.63 -18.00 4.62
C ALA A 410 16.38 -19.40 5.21
N GLU A 411 15.13 -19.74 5.53
CA GLU A 411 14.76 -21.06 6.08
C GLU A 411 15.10 -22.19 5.11
N GLU A 412 14.83 -22.04 3.82
CA GLU A 412 15.22 -23.02 2.79
C GLU A 412 16.75 -23.21 2.70
N ALA A 413 17.51 -22.15 2.97
CA ALA A 413 18.96 -22.19 3.08
C ALA A 413 19.47 -22.65 4.46
N ASN A 414 18.58 -23.06 5.38
CA ASN A 414 18.86 -23.38 6.79
C ASN A 414 19.52 -22.21 7.55
N MET A 415 19.04 -21.00 7.30
CA MET A 415 19.48 -19.74 7.90
C MET A 415 18.31 -19.00 8.56
N THR A 416 18.62 -17.98 9.36
CA THR A 416 17.63 -17.09 9.98
C THR A 416 17.79 -15.64 9.49
N VAL A 417 16.86 -14.76 9.85
CA VAL A 417 16.96 -13.32 9.59
C VAL A 417 17.23 -12.56 10.89
N ASP A 418 18.13 -11.59 10.87
CA ASP A 418 18.37 -10.70 12.01
C ASP A 418 17.28 -9.62 12.11
N HIS A 419 16.21 -9.95 12.85
CA HIS A 419 15.07 -9.07 13.07
C HIS A 419 15.39 -7.82 13.90
N GLU A 420 16.29 -7.92 14.87
CA GLU A 420 16.68 -6.79 15.73
C GLU A 420 17.43 -5.74 14.91
N GLY A 421 18.35 -6.18 14.04
CA GLY A 421 19.01 -5.30 13.08
C GLY A 421 18.04 -4.62 12.13
N PHE A 422 17.05 -5.35 11.60
CA PHE A 422 16.01 -4.80 10.73
C PHE A 422 15.15 -3.74 11.44
N LYS A 423 14.72 -4.04 12.68
CA LYS A 423 13.91 -3.13 13.50
C LYS A 423 14.65 -1.83 13.81
N SER A 424 15.94 -1.92 14.13
CA SER A 424 16.80 -0.76 14.38
C SER A 424 16.85 0.19 13.16
N GLU A 425 17.01 -0.35 11.96
CA GLU A 425 17.01 0.45 10.72
C GLU A 425 15.64 1.08 10.41
N MET A 426 14.55 0.34 10.65
CA MET A 426 13.17 0.87 10.54
C MET A 426 12.91 2.02 11.52
N GLU A 427 13.40 1.93 12.76
CA GLU A 427 13.30 3.03 13.74
C GLU A 427 14.16 4.23 13.35
N ALA A 428 15.35 4.01 12.81
CA ALA A 428 16.22 5.06 12.28
C ALA A 428 15.57 5.78 11.09
N GLN A 429 14.88 5.05 10.20
CA GLN A 429 14.09 5.64 9.11
C GLN A 429 12.91 6.45 9.63
N ARG A 430 12.11 5.91 10.55
CA ARG A 430 10.98 6.61 11.18
C ARG A 430 11.42 7.89 11.88
N SER A 431 12.55 7.85 12.57
CA SER A 431 13.11 9.03 13.25
C SER A 431 13.52 10.12 12.25
N ARG A 432 14.14 9.74 11.12
CA ARG A 432 14.43 10.67 10.00
C ARG A 432 13.14 11.29 9.42
N ALA A 433 12.09 10.50 9.24
CA ALA A 433 10.80 10.97 8.73
C ALA A 433 10.05 11.88 9.73
N ARG A 434 10.15 11.61 11.04
CA ARG A 434 9.58 12.45 12.10
C ARG A 434 10.31 13.79 12.25
N ALA A 435 11.64 13.79 12.12
CA ALA A 435 12.43 15.03 12.10
C ALA A 435 12.05 15.94 10.92
N ALA A 436 11.56 15.39 9.81
CA ALA A 436 11.03 16.15 8.68
C ALA A 436 9.59 16.69 8.88
N ARG A 437 8.85 16.25 9.91
CA ARG A 437 7.45 16.62 10.21
C ARG A 437 7.26 17.58 11.38
N GLN A 438 8.32 18.04 12.03
CA GLN A 438 8.25 18.91 13.21
C GLN A 438 7.83 20.37 12.90
N ASN A 439 6.69 20.56 12.23
CA ASN A 439 6.06 21.88 12.09
C ASN A 439 4.53 21.83 11.90
N VAL A 440 3.83 20.87 12.51
CA VAL A 440 2.36 20.90 12.59
C VAL A 440 1.91 20.46 13.98
N ASP A 441 1.57 21.45 14.82
CA ASP A 441 1.03 21.27 16.17
C ASP A 441 -0.26 20.45 16.14
N SER A 442 -0.19 19.20 16.59
CA SER A 442 -1.36 18.32 16.75
C SER A 442 -1.33 17.73 18.15
N MET A 443 -1.90 18.48 19.09
CA MET A 443 -2.60 18.05 20.31
C MET A 443 -2.54 19.20 21.34
N GLN A 444 -3.60 19.98 21.46
CA GLN A 444 -3.80 20.85 22.61
C GLN A 444 -4.40 20.06 23.77
N VAL A 445 -3.87 20.29 24.97
CA VAL A 445 -4.35 19.78 26.26
C VAL A 445 -5.82 20.15 26.45
N GLN A 446 -6.66 19.20 26.86
CA GLN A 446 -8.05 19.45 27.26
C GLN A 446 -8.08 20.52 28.36
N SER A 447 -8.57 21.73 28.05
CA SER A 447 -8.78 22.75 29.07
C SER A 447 -10.15 22.56 29.71
N GLU A 448 -10.19 22.58 31.04
CA GLU A 448 -11.42 22.48 31.85
C GLU A 448 -12.42 23.59 31.50
N VAL A 449 -11.94 24.73 30.99
CA VAL A 449 -12.76 25.88 30.59
C VAL A 449 -13.56 25.61 29.32
N PHE A 450 -13.02 24.90 28.33
CA PHE A 450 -13.79 24.57 27.12
C PHE A 450 -14.83 23.47 27.36
N SER A 451 -14.55 22.53 28.28
CA SER A 451 -15.52 21.48 28.65
C SER A 451 -16.76 22.05 29.35
N ASN A 452 -16.60 23.14 30.12
CA ASN A 452 -17.68 23.82 30.84
C ASN A 452 -18.42 24.88 30.00
N LEU A 453 -18.03 25.08 28.74
CA LEU A 453 -18.67 26.06 27.87
C LEU A 453 -19.95 25.45 27.27
N HIS A 454 -21.11 25.85 27.81
CA HIS A 454 -22.44 25.37 27.40
C HIS A 454 -23.28 26.47 26.74
N ASP A 455 -22.65 27.57 26.32
CA ASP A 455 -23.35 28.65 25.64
C ASP A 455 -24.02 28.13 24.36
N GLU A 456 -25.26 28.57 24.11
CA GLU A 456 -25.95 28.32 22.85
C GLU A 456 -25.23 29.08 21.72
N SER A 457 -24.87 28.37 20.64
CA SER A 457 -24.23 28.94 19.46
C SER A 457 -24.76 28.27 18.21
N GLU A 458 -25.53 29.01 17.43
CA GLU A 458 -26.16 28.54 16.20
C GLU A 458 -25.35 28.98 14.97
N PHE A 459 -25.08 28.04 14.06
CA PHE A 459 -24.47 28.35 12.77
C PHE A 459 -25.54 28.70 11.74
N VAL A 460 -25.53 29.95 11.26
CA VAL A 460 -26.48 30.49 10.26
C VAL A 460 -25.81 30.72 8.90
N GLY A 461 -24.55 30.31 8.76
CA GLY A 461 -23.69 30.64 7.63
C GLY A 461 -23.96 29.89 6.32
N TYR A 462 -24.94 28.98 6.30
CA TYR A 462 -25.39 28.33 5.06
C TYR A 462 -26.05 29.32 4.11
N ASP A 463 -26.88 30.22 4.64
CA ASP A 463 -27.68 31.17 3.86
C ASP A 463 -27.26 32.63 4.10
N THR A 464 -26.45 32.89 5.13
CA THR A 464 -26.14 34.24 5.61
C THR A 464 -24.64 34.50 5.71
N MET A 465 -24.16 35.61 5.14
CA MET A 465 -22.74 36.03 5.21
C MET A 465 -22.49 37.10 6.28
N SER A 466 -23.55 37.73 6.79
CA SER A 466 -23.47 38.80 7.79
C SER A 466 -24.68 38.77 8.72
N VAL A 467 -24.46 38.81 10.03
CA VAL A 467 -25.53 38.72 11.03
C VAL A 467 -25.23 39.62 12.23
N ALA A 468 -26.27 40.32 12.71
CA ALA A 468 -26.23 41.00 13.99
C ALA A 468 -26.42 39.96 15.11
N THR A 469 -25.46 39.86 16.02
CA THR A 469 -25.36 38.80 17.02
C THR A 469 -24.76 39.34 18.32
N LYS A 470 -24.64 38.48 19.33
CA LYS A 470 -24.13 38.83 20.64
C LYS A 470 -22.93 37.96 21.02
N VAL A 471 -21.96 38.57 21.70
CA VAL A 471 -20.80 37.88 22.28
C VAL A 471 -21.23 37.18 23.57
N THR A 472 -21.19 35.85 23.61
CA THR A 472 -21.60 35.08 24.80
C THR A 472 -20.43 34.84 25.76
N SER A 473 -19.25 34.54 25.21
CA SER A 473 -18.06 34.21 25.99
C SER A 473 -16.79 34.70 25.31
N ILE A 474 -15.83 35.15 26.11
CA ILE A 474 -14.48 35.51 25.68
C ILE A 474 -13.49 34.70 26.52
N VAL A 475 -12.58 33.99 25.86
CA VAL A 475 -11.56 33.14 26.47
C VAL A 475 -10.18 33.63 26.07
N ARG A 476 -9.33 33.90 27.05
CA ARG A 476 -7.92 34.29 26.88
C ARG A 476 -7.06 33.40 27.77
N ASP A 477 -5.97 32.84 27.25
CA ASP A 477 -5.07 31.94 27.98
C ASP A 477 -5.78 30.80 28.72
N GLN A 478 -6.81 30.21 28.10
CA GLN A 478 -7.68 29.18 28.68
C GLN A 478 -8.49 29.63 29.91
N VAL A 479 -8.73 30.93 30.10
CA VAL A 479 -9.57 31.47 31.17
C VAL A 479 -10.68 32.36 30.58
N LEU A 480 -11.89 32.28 31.15
CA LEU A 480 -12.99 33.19 30.81
C LEU A 480 -12.68 34.61 31.30
N VAL A 481 -12.71 35.57 30.39
CA VAL A 481 -12.51 37.00 30.66
C VAL A 481 -13.74 37.80 30.28
N LYS A 482 -13.94 38.94 30.94
CA LYS A 482 -15.09 39.83 30.66
C LYS A 482 -14.85 40.78 29.49
N SER A 483 -13.59 41.06 29.18
CA SER A 483 -13.21 41.92 28.07
C SER A 483 -11.80 41.63 27.58
N ALA A 484 -11.52 42.11 26.37
CA ALA A 484 -10.22 42.04 25.73
C ALA A 484 -9.97 43.29 24.87
N HIS A 485 -8.71 43.73 24.78
CA HIS A 485 -8.32 45.03 24.23
C HIS A 485 -7.53 44.93 22.92
N GLU A 486 -7.38 46.07 22.23
CA GLU A 486 -6.55 46.22 21.03
C GLU A 486 -5.17 45.55 21.16
N GLY A 487 -4.83 44.76 20.13
CA GLY A 487 -3.60 43.98 20.04
C GLY A 487 -3.67 42.59 20.67
N GLU A 488 -4.73 42.24 21.41
CA GLU A 488 -4.91 40.91 21.99
C GLU A 488 -5.52 39.92 20.99
N GLU A 489 -5.09 38.65 21.07
CA GLU A 489 -5.72 37.52 20.38
C GLU A 489 -6.54 36.73 21.42
N VAL A 490 -7.84 36.58 21.17
CA VAL A 490 -8.77 35.91 22.10
C VAL A 490 -9.70 34.97 21.36
N LYS A 491 -10.25 33.99 22.08
CA LYS A 491 -11.29 33.09 21.56
C LYS A 491 -12.67 33.60 21.94
N VAL A 492 -13.57 33.73 20.97
CA VAL A 492 -14.90 34.34 21.14
C VAL A 492 -15.98 33.35 20.71
N VAL A 493 -17.06 33.28 21.49
CA VAL A 493 -18.28 32.54 21.13
C VAL A 493 -19.41 33.55 20.87
N LEU A 494 -20.20 33.28 19.84
CA LEU A 494 -21.33 34.11 19.42
C LEU A 494 -22.63 33.31 19.54
N THR A 495 -23.74 33.97 19.88
CA THR A 495 -25.07 33.35 19.91
C THR A 495 -25.48 32.79 18.54
N GLN A 496 -25.28 33.58 17.49
CA GLN A 496 -25.40 33.16 16.09
C GLN A 496 -24.13 33.54 15.34
N THR A 497 -23.65 32.67 14.44
CA THR A 497 -22.45 32.94 13.64
C THR A 497 -22.63 32.57 12.17
N PRO A 498 -22.16 33.43 11.23
CA PRO A 498 -22.08 33.09 9.81
C PRO A 498 -20.76 32.39 9.46
N PHE A 499 -19.79 32.35 10.39
CA PHE A 499 -18.47 31.76 10.16
C PHE A 499 -18.52 30.24 10.28
N TYR A 500 -18.08 29.54 9.24
CA TYR A 500 -17.97 28.09 9.22
C TYR A 500 -16.74 27.65 10.01
N ALA A 501 -16.94 26.75 10.98
CA ALA A 501 -15.84 26.10 11.69
C ALA A 501 -15.23 24.99 10.83
N GLU A 502 -13.90 24.89 10.83
CA GLU A 502 -13.16 23.88 10.06
C GLU A 502 -13.72 22.47 10.29
N SER A 503 -14.16 21.82 9.20
CA SER A 503 -14.76 20.48 9.26
C SER A 503 -14.94 19.90 7.87
N GLY A 504 -14.82 18.56 7.75
CA GLY A 504 -15.06 17.85 6.49
C GLY A 504 -14.05 18.20 5.38
N GLY A 505 -12.86 18.67 5.74
CA GLY A 505 -11.84 19.15 4.80
C GLY A 505 -12.00 20.62 4.38
N GLN A 506 -13.15 21.26 4.60
CA GLN A 506 -13.32 22.70 4.41
C GLN A 506 -12.67 23.47 5.54
N ILE A 507 -11.77 24.40 5.19
CA ILE A 507 -11.08 25.24 6.17
C ILE A 507 -12.02 26.23 6.86
N ALA A 508 -11.56 26.74 8.00
CA ALA A 508 -12.24 27.78 8.74
C ALA A 508 -12.40 29.07 7.93
N ASP A 509 -13.50 29.74 8.21
CA ASP A 509 -13.82 31.02 7.64
C ASP A 509 -13.07 32.18 8.30
N HIS A 510 -12.89 33.25 7.52
CA HIS A 510 -12.25 34.48 7.94
C HIS A 510 -13.18 35.67 7.73
N GLY A 511 -12.92 36.77 8.43
CA GLY A 511 -13.71 37.99 8.29
C GLY A 511 -13.60 38.88 9.52
N VAL A 512 -14.67 39.61 9.83
CA VAL A 512 -14.65 40.66 10.85
C VAL A 512 -15.84 40.55 11.80
N ILE A 513 -15.60 40.76 13.09
CA ILE A 513 -16.62 41.01 14.11
C ILE A 513 -16.43 42.47 14.56
N GLN A 514 -17.47 43.29 14.45
CA GLN A 514 -17.34 44.71 14.76
C GLN A 514 -18.63 45.36 15.27
N ASN A 515 -18.49 46.48 15.95
CA ASN A 515 -19.55 47.44 16.26
C ASN A 515 -18.97 48.88 16.21
N ASP A 516 -19.69 49.86 16.73
CA ASP A 516 -19.24 51.27 16.67
C ASP A 516 -17.94 51.55 17.44
N THR A 517 -17.57 50.68 18.39
CA THR A 517 -16.45 50.90 19.32
C THR A 517 -15.35 49.85 19.25
N PHE A 518 -15.56 48.76 18.51
CA PHE A 518 -14.66 47.61 18.44
C PHE A 518 -14.62 47.03 17.02
N LYS A 519 -13.44 46.59 16.60
CA LYS A 519 -13.24 45.80 15.39
C LYS A 519 -12.21 44.69 15.66
N GLY A 520 -12.60 43.46 15.37
CA GLY A 520 -11.72 42.29 15.46
C GLY A 520 -11.74 41.47 14.17
N TYR A 521 -10.58 40.96 13.79
CA TYR A 521 -10.40 40.07 12.65
C TYR A 521 -10.49 38.61 13.11
N VAL A 522 -11.37 37.84 12.48
CA VAL A 522 -11.50 36.40 12.71
C VAL A 522 -10.45 35.68 11.87
N LYS A 523 -9.50 35.04 12.54
CA LYS A 523 -8.35 34.35 11.95
C LYS A 523 -8.57 32.85 11.80
N ASP A 524 -9.40 32.26 12.64
CA ASP A 524 -9.69 30.83 12.65
C ASP A 524 -11.00 30.56 13.40
N VAL A 525 -11.69 29.47 13.07
CA VAL A 525 -12.93 29.04 13.73
C VAL A 525 -12.92 27.53 13.87
N GLN A 526 -13.01 27.04 15.11
CA GLN A 526 -12.96 25.62 15.45
C GLN A 526 -14.20 25.22 16.25
N LYS A 527 -14.53 23.93 16.28
CA LYS A 527 -15.62 23.43 17.14
C LYS A 527 -15.11 23.21 18.57
N ALA A 528 -15.81 23.77 19.55
CA ALA A 528 -15.61 23.45 20.96
C ALA A 528 -16.17 22.05 21.28
N PRO A 529 -15.81 21.43 22.43
CA PRO A 529 -16.25 20.06 22.80
C PRO A 529 -17.76 19.85 22.79
N ASN A 530 -18.55 20.89 23.09
CA ASN A 530 -20.01 20.86 23.12
C ASN A 530 -20.65 21.40 21.81
N GLY A 531 -19.87 21.56 20.73
CA GLY A 531 -20.37 21.88 19.39
C GLY A 531 -20.41 23.38 19.04
N GLN A 532 -20.06 24.28 19.95
CA GLN A 532 -20.04 25.73 19.68
C GLN A 532 -18.93 26.11 18.70
N ASN A 533 -19.17 27.18 17.92
CA ASN A 533 -18.16 27.77 17.05
C ASN A 533 -17.26 28.72 17.86
N LEU A 534 -15.98 28.37 17.97
CA LEU A 534 -14.97 29.07 18.73
C LEU A 534 -14.10 29.88 17.78
N HIS A 535 -14.28 31.19 17.78
CA HIS A 535 -13.63 32.12 16.85
C HIS A 535 -12.33 32.62 17.47
N THR A 536 -11.18 32.40 16.84
CA THR A 536 -9.92 33.05 17.21
C THR A 536 -9.91 34.44 16.57
N VAL A 537 -10.01 35.48 17.42
CA VAL A 537 -10.19 36.87 17.02
C VAL A 537 -8.97 37.69 17.46
N VAL A 538 -8.38 38.40 16.51
CA VAL A 538 -7.36 39.42 16.78
C VAL A 538 -8.04 40.78 16.85
N ILE A 539 -7.90 41.48 17.98
CA ILE A 539 -8.55 42.78 18.18
C ILE A 539 -7.72 43.86 17.47
N GLU A 540 -8.24 44.38 16.37
CA GLU A 540 -7.57 45.39 15.56
C GLU A 540 -7.71 46.80 16.16
N SER A 541 -8.85 47.08 16.80
CA SER A 541 -9.09 48.36 17.48
C SER A 541 -10.23 48.25 18.49
N GLY A 542 -10.10 48.97 19.61
CA GLY A 542 -11.15 49.07 20.64
C GLY A 542 -11.13 47.94 21.68
N GLU A 543 -12.28 47.68 22.29
CA GLU A 543 -12.45 46.66 23.34
C GLU A 543 -13.71 45.83 23.07
N ILE A 544 -13.57 44.50 23.05
CA ILE A 544 -14.71 43.59 23.03
C ILE A 544 -15.07 43.19 24.45
N ILE A 545 -16.36 43.27 24.77
CA ILE A 545 -16.89 42.88 26.09
C ILE A 545 -17.89 41.74 25.93
N THR A 546 -17.99 40.89 26.96
CA THR A 546 -19.07 39.90 27.04
C THR A 546 -20.43 40.62 26.97
N ASP A 547 -21.41 39.99 26.34
CA ASP A 547 -22.74 40.54 26.05
C ASP A 547 -22.78 41.74 25.07
N ALA A 548 -21.67 42.07 24.40
CA ALA A 548 -21.69 43.09 23.35
C ALA A 548 -22.54 42.66 22.16
N GLU A 549 -23.35 43.58 21.64
CA GLU A 549 -23.96 43.47 20.32
C GLU A 549 -22.92 43.80 19.25
N VAL A 550 -22.78 42.91 18.27
CA VAL A 550 -21.78 42.98 17.21
C VAL A 550 -22.37 42.53 15.88
N MET A 551 -21.81 43.06 14.80
CA MET A 551 -22.03 42.57 13.44
C MET A 551 -20.89 41.62 13.09
N ALA A 552 -21.23 40.34 12.87
CA ALA A 552 -20.32 39.31 12.41
C ALA A 552 -20.44 39.19 10.87
N THR A 553 -19.35 39.40 10.13
CA THR A 553 -19.34 39.40 8.65
C THR A 553 -18.18 38.57 8.11
N VAL A 554 -18.51 37.57 7.28
CA VAL A 554 -17.56 36.71 6.57
C VAL A 554 -16.93 37.44 5.39
N ASP A 555 -15.66 37.13 5.09
CA ASP A 555 -15.02 37.54 3.84
C ASP A 555 -15.66 36.81 2.65
N ASN A 556 -16.49 37.54 1.91
CA ASN A 556 -17.23 37.02 0.76
C ASN A 556 -16.32 36.48 -0.36
N SER A 557 -15.12 37.05 -0.54
CA SER A 557 -14.21 36.61 -1.59
C SER A 557 -13.59 35.27 -1.22
N LEU A 558 -13.06 35.15 0.01
CA LEU A 558 -12.44 33.91 0.48
C LEU A 558 -13.47 32.78 0.54
N ARG A 559 -14.63 33.03 1.17
CA ARG A 559 -15.75 32.07 1.19
C ARG A 559 -16.16 31.68 -0.22
N GLY A 560 -16.29 32.65 -1.13
CA GLY A 560 -16.67 32.41 -2.52
C GLY A 560 -15.70 31.48 -3.27
N HIS A 561 -14.40 31.55 -2.99
CA HIS A 561 -13.42 30.60 -3.55
C HIS A 561 -13.50 29.22 -2.89
N THR A 562 -13.62 29.17 -1.57
CA THR A 562 -13.73 27.92 -0.81
C THR A 562 -14.95 27.11 -1.22
N ILE A 563 -16.14 27.71 -1.37
CA ILE A 563 -17.36 26.97 -1.74
C ILE A 563 -17.30 26.40 -3.17
N LYS A 564 -16.59 27.07 -4.08
CA LYS A 564 -16.37 26.58 -5.46
C LYS A 564 -15.46 25.37 -5.44
N ASN A 565 -14.35 25.46 -4.71
CA ASN A 565 -13.44 24.34 -4.50
C ASN A 565 -14.15 23.17 -3.81
N HIS A 566 -15.00 23.43 -2.80
CA HIS A 566 -15.76 22.38 -2.12
C HIS A 566 -16.69 21.66 -3.09
N SER A 567 -17.45 22.44 -3.86
CA SER A 567 -18.43 21.87 -4.78
C SER A 567 -17.74 21.08 -5.91
N ALA A 568 -16.60 21.56 -6.38
CA ALA A 568 -15.76 20.84 -7.34
C ALA A 568 -15.20 19.53 -6.77
N THR A 569 -14.90 19.45 -5.46
CA THR A 569 -14.45 18.20 -4.82
C THR A 569 -15.48 17.08 -4.98
N HIS A 570 -16.78 17.35 -4.83
CA HIS A 570 -17.84 16.35 -5.02
C HIS A 570 -17.95 15.87 -6.47
N ILE A 571 -17.90 16.81 -7.43
CA ILE A 571 -17.92 16.47 -8.85
C ILE A 571 -16.66 15.66 -9.23
N LEU A 572 -15.50 16.06 -8.71
CA LEU A 572 -14.23 15.34 -8.89
C LEU A 572 -14.30 13.92 -8.33
N HIS A 573 -14.88 13.74 -7.14
CA HIS A 573 -15.01 12.42 -6.51
C HIS A 573 -15.85 11.47 -7.36
N GLN A 574 -16.99 11.94 -7.89
CA GLN A 574 -17.79 11.13 -8.80
C GLN A 574 -17.07 10.88 -10.13
N ALA A 575 -16.44 11.90 -10.73
CA ALA A 575 -15.69 11.75 -11.98
C ALA A 575 -14.55 10.72 -11.85
N LEU A 576 -13.88 10.69 -10.70
CA LEU A 576 -12.88 9.66 -10.40
C LEU A 576 -13.49 8.27 -10.36
N LYS A 577 -14.67 8.09 -9.75
CA LYS A 577 -15.37 6.80 -9.73
C LYS A 577 -15.81 6.35 -11.12
N ASP A 578 -16.28 7.27 -11.94
CA ASP A 578 -16.74 6.97 -13.31
C ASP A 578 -15.58 6.53 -14.22
N VAL A 579 -14.40 7.15 -14.07
CA VAL A 579 -13.23 6.85 -14.91
C VAL A 579 -12.44 5.67 -14.38
N LEU A 580 -12.17 5.65 -13.07
CA LEU A 580 -11.25 4.70 -12.46
C LEU A 580 -11.96 3.47 -11.90
N GLY A 581 -13.19 3.63 -11.40
CA GLY A 581 -14.02 2.57 -10.81
C GLY A 581 -14.59 2.92 -9.43
N THR A 582 -15.62 2.18 -9.02
CA THR A 582 -16.38 2.45 -7.77
C THR A 582 -15.58 2.26 -6.48
N HIS A 583 -14.43 1.58 -6.55
CA HIS A 583 -13.49 1.40 -5.43
C HIS A 583 -12.78 2.68 -5.01
N VAL A 584 -12.81 3.73 -5.83
CA VAL A 584 -12.25 5.02 -5.46
C VAL A 584 -13.08 5.63 -4.34
N ASN A 585 -12.47 5.84 -3.18
CA ASN A 585 -13.10 6.47 -2.02
C ASN A 585 -12.15 7.50 -1.43
N GLN A 586 -12.71 8.54 -0.82
CA GLN A 586 -11.93 9.58 -0.13
C GLN A 586 -11.10 8.98 1.02
N ALA A 587 -9.81 9.29 1.02
CA ALA A 587 -8.85 8.99 2.09
C ALA A 587 -8.43 10.27 2.85
N GLY A 588 -8.70 11.46 2.29
CA GLY A 588 -8.40 12.75 2.89
C GLY A 588 -8.83 13.91 1.99
N SER A 589 -9.10 15.07 2.59
CA SER A 589 -9.54 16.26 1.84
C SER A 589 -8.97 17.54 2.45
N TYR A 590 -8.72 18.55 1.62
CA TYR A 590 -8.50 19.94 2.01
C TYR A 590 -9.19 20.83 0.98
N VAL A 591 -9.94 21.81 1.46
CA VAL A 591 -10.71 22.74 0.64
C VAL A 591 -10.52 24.14 1.22
N GLY A 592 -9.65 24.90 0.57
CA GLY A 592 -9.37 26.30 0.88
C GLY A 592 -9.73 27.24 -0.26
N PRO A 593 -9.51 28.56 -0.10
CA PRO A 593 -9.71 29.55 -1.15
C PRO A 593 -8.64 29.48 -2.24
N ASP A 594 -7.46 28.96 -1.90
CA ASP A 594 -6.30 28.82 -2.78
C ASP A 594 -6.40 27.60 -3.69
N ARG A 595 -6.82 26.45 -3.14
CA ARG A 595 -6.92 25.18 -3.86
C ARG A 595 -7.82 24.17 -3.15
N LEU A 596 -8.10 23.07 -3.84
CA LEU A 596 -8.55 21.82 -3.24
C LEU A 596 -7.49 20.72 -3.40
N ARG A 597 -7.49 19.81 -2.43
CA ARG A 597 -6.67 18.60 -2.42
C ARG A 597 -7.58 17.43 -2.07
N PHE A 598 -7.60 16.43 -2.93
CA PHE A 598 -8.40 15.22 -2.76
C PHE A 598 -7.51 13.99 -2.75
N ASP A 599 -7.47 13.30 -1.61
CA ASP A 599 -6.74 12.06 -1.44
C ASP A 599 -7.72 10.90 -1.58
N PHE A 600 -7.38 9.88 -2.37
CA PHE A 600 -8.30 8.80 -2.70
C PHE A 600 -7.62 7.44 -2.85
N SER A 601 -8.39 6.37 -2.60
CA SER A 601 -7.93 5.00 -2.77
C SER A 601 -7.90 4.61 -4.25
N HIS A 602 -6.73 4.28 -4.78
CA HIS A 602 -6.60 3.78 -6.16
C HIS A 602 -5.29 3.02 -6.37
N PHE A 603 -5.36 1.95 -7.16
CA PHE A 603 -4.22 1.11 -7.51
C PHE A 603 -3.53 1.65 -8.76
N GLY A 604 -2.21 1.82 -8.71
CA GLY A 604 -1.46 2.29 -9.88
C GLY A 604 -1.65 3.78 -10.18
N GLN A 605 -0.79 4.30 -11.06
CA GLN A 605 -0.78 5.71 -11.41
C GLN A 605 -1.94 6.04 -12.34
N VAL A 606 -2.61 7.16 -12.04
CA VAL A 606 -3.63 7.68 -12.93
C VAL A 606 -2.92 8.15 -14.19
N THR A 607 -3.25 7.52 -15.31
CA THR A 607 -2.62 7.82 -16.59
C THR A 607 -2.96 9.25 -17.02
N LYS A 608 -2.13 9.80 -17.91
CA LYS A 608 -2.36 11.16 -18.40
C LYS A 608 -3.72 11.29 -19.09
N GLU A 609 -4.11 10.27 -19.84
CA GLU A 609 -5.39 10.18 -20.54
C GLU A 609 -6.57 10.14 -19.55
N GLU A 610 -6.45 9.38 -18.45
CA GLU A 610 -7.46 9.34 -17.38
C GLU A 610 -7.56 10.70 -16.67
N ILE A 611 -6.44 11.37 -16.35
CA ILE A 611 -6.43 12.71 -15.74
C ILE A 611 -7.14 13.71 -16.66
N GLU A 612 -6.83 13.70 -17.96
CA GLU A 612 -7.48 14.56 -18.95
C GLU A 612 -8.99 14.27 -19.06
N GLN A 613 -9.39 13.00 -18.97
CA GLN A 613 -10.79 12.60 -18.97
C GLN A 613 -11.52 13.07 -17.70
N ILE A 614 -10.90 12.91 -16.53
CA ILE A 614 -11.46 13.36 -15.23
C ILE A 614 -11.64 14.88 -15.26
N GLU A 615 -10.61 15.64 -15.63
CA GLU A 615 -10.68 17.11 -15.72
C GLU A 615 -11.79 17.55 -16.69
N ARG A 616 -11.95 16.85 -17.82
CA ARG A 616 -13.02 17.11 -18.79
C ARG A 616 -14.40 16.86 -18.20
N ILE A 617 -14.64 15.71 -17.56
CA ILE A 617 -15.94 15.38 -16.95
C ILE A 617 -16.32 16.44 -15.91
N VAL A 618 -15.39 16.86 -15.06
CA VAL A 618 -15.66 17.89 -14.04
C VAL A 618 -16.11 19.19 -14.71
N ASN A 619 -15.39 19.65 -15.74
CA ASN A 619 -15.78 20.87 -16.47
C ASN A 619 -17.09 20.71 -17.26
N GLU A 620 -17.38 19.54 -17.83
CA GLU A 620 -18.68 19.25 -18.46
C GLU A 620 -19.82 19.42 -17.46
N LYS A 621 -19.66 18.91 -16.23
CA LYS A 621 -20.67 19.06 -15.16
C LYS A 621 -20.81 20.49 -14.66
N VAL A 622 -19.77 21.30 -14.74
CA VAL A 622 -19.85 22.75 -14.55
C VAL A 622 -20.69 23.39 -15.66
N TRP A 623 -20.45 23.04 -16.92
CA TRP A 623 -21.16 23.61 -18.07
C TRP A 623 -22.63 23.18 -18.16
N ASP A 624 -22.95 21.99 -17.65
CA ASP A 624 -24.31 21.48 -17.52
C ASP A 624 -25.21 22.35 -16.60
N ASN A 625 -24.61 23.28 -15.82
CA ASN A 625 -25.32 24.25 -14.98
C ASN A 625 -26.33 23.56 -14.03
N ILE A 626 -25.85 22.56 -13.31
CA ILE A 626 -26.65 21.66 -12.47
C ILE A 626 -27.00 22.37 -11.15
N PRO A 627 -28.29 22.41 -10.76
CA PRO A 627 -28.69 22.91 -9.45
C PRO A 627 -28.14 22.06 -8.32
N VAL A 628 -27.60 22.71 -7.28
CA VAL A 628 -27.15 22.06 -6.04
C VAL A 628 -28.26 22.15 -5.00
N VAL A 629 -28.79 21.00 -4.59
CA VAL A 629 -29.88 20.89 -3.63
C VAL A 629 -29.34 20.31 -2.33
N THR A 630 -29.72 20.89 -1.19
CA THR A 630 -29.30 20.41 0.13
C THR A 630 -30.50 20.19 1.03
N GLY A 631 -30.43 19.20 1.91
CA GLY A 631 -31.53 18.83 2.79
C GLY A 631 -31.06 18.02 4.00
N PHE A 632 -31.86 18.05 5.07
CA PHE A 632 -31.64 17.22 6.26
C PHE A 632 -32.53 15.98 6.19
N HIS A 633 -31.93 14.82 6.39
CA HIS A 633 -32.60 13.52 6.31
C HIS A 633 -32.20 12.65 7.49
N ASN A 634 -33.03 11.66 7.82
CA ASN A 634 -32.58 10.57 8.69
C ASN A 634 -31.48 9.77 7.97
N ILE A 635 -30.49 9.25 8.70
CA ILE A 635 -29.39 8.48 8.12
C ILE A 635 -29.86 7.28 7.28
N ASP A 636 -30.95 6.61 7.66
CA ASP A 636 -31.48 5.46 6.93
C ASP A 636 -32.17 5.89 5.62
N GLU A 637 -32.90 7.01 5.65
CA GLU A 637 -33.48 7.61 4.45
C GLU A 637 -32.38 8.04 3.47
N ALA A 638 -31.33 8.69 3.96
CA ALA A 638 -30.21 9.12 3.14
C ALA A 638 -29.51 7.92 2.46
N LYS A 639 -29.30 6.81 3.19
CA LYS A 639 -28.76 5.57 2.61
C LYS A 639 -29.68 4.99 1.54
N GLN A 640 -31.00 4.98 1.76
CA GLN A 640 -31.98 4.51 0.78
C GLN A 640 -32.00 5.36 -0.49
N MET A 641 -31.73 6.67 -0.38
CA MET A 641 -31.58 7.56 -1.53
C MET A 641 -30.30 7.28 -2.34
N GLY A 642 -29.40 6.43 -1.84
CA GLY A 642 -28.09 6.17 -2.43
C GLY A 642 -27.05 7.21 -2.04
N ALA A 643 -27.28 8.00 -0.98
CA ALA A 643 -26.31 8.99 -0.54
C ALA A 643 -25.05 8.31 -0.03
N MET A 644 -23.91 8.73 -0.58
CA MET A 644 -22.63 8.19 -0.19
C MET A 644 -22.22 8.77 1.17
N ALA A 645 -21.93 7.87 2.10
CA ALA A 645 -21.29 8.22 3.36
C ALA A 645 -19.76 8.17 3.18
N LEU A 646 -19.06 9.18 3.69
CA LEU A 646 -17.60 9.20 3.72
C LEU A 646 -17.11 8.17 4.75
N PHE A 647 -16.10 7.39 4.37
CA PHE A 647 -15.59 6.30 5.19
C PHE A 647 -14.84 6.85 6.42
N GLY A 648 -15.22 6.42 7.63
CA GLY A 648 -14.56 6.79 8.89
C GLY A 648 -15.21 7.95 9.68
N GLU A 649 -16.22 8.61 9.14
CA GLU A 649 -16.97 9.67 9.83
C GLU A 649 -18.09 9.09 10.71
N LYS A 650 -18.27 9.66 11.91
CA LYS A 650 -19.41 9.33 12.78
C LYS A 650 -20.57 10.27 12.46
N TYR A 651 -21.64 9.71 11.93
CA TYR A 651 -22.86 10.45 11.63
C TYR A 651 -23.86 10.34 12.78
N GLY A 652 -24.57 11.43 13.06
CA GLY A 652 -25.74 11.42 13.94
C GLY A 652 -26.98 10.89 13.23
N ASP A 653 -28.11 10.81 13.96
CA ASP A 653 -29.39 10.31 13.42
C ASP A 653 -29.94 11.17 12.28
N ILE A 654 -29.64 12.47 12.30
CA ILE A 654 -29.97 13.44 11.25
C ILE A 654 -28.68 13.86 10.56
N VAL A 655 -28.65 13.72 9.24
CA VAL A 655 -27.51 14.05 8.38
C VAL A 655 -27.90 15.06 7.32
N ARG A 656 -26.95 15.90 6.91
CA ARG A 656 -27.12 16.81 5.78
C ARG A 656 -26.66 16.14 4.49
N VAL A 657 -27.55 16.11 3.51
CA VAL A 657 -27.31 15.54 2.17
C VAL A 657 -27.13 16.68 1.18
N VAL A 658 -26.15 16.55 0.30
CA VAL A 658 -25.87 17.46 -0.81
C VAL A 658 -26.02 16.68 -2.11
N LYS A 659 -26.89 17.18 -3.00
CA LYS A 659 -27.21 16.58 -4.30
C LYS A 659 -26.87 17.55 -5.42
N MET A 660 -26.06 17.12 -6.38
CA MET A 660 -25.75 17.86 -7.61
C MET A 660 -26.32 17.09 -8.81
N GLY A 661 -27.60 17.34 -9.10
CA GLY A 661 -28.34 16.56 -10.08
C GLY A 661 -28.31 15.07 -9.74
N ASP A 662 -28.40 14.20 -10.75
CA ASP A 662 -28.25 12.76 -10.53
C ASP A 662 -26.79 12.28 -10.61
N PHE A 663 -25.84 13.22 -10.60
CA PHE A 663 -24.42 12.93 -10.75
C PHE A 663 -23.75 12.64 -9.42
N SER A 664 -23.85 13.54 -8.43
CA SER A 664 -23.27 13.36 -7.09
C SER A 664 -24.34 13.50 -6.01
N LEU A 665 -24.31 12.60 -5.02
CA LEU A 665 -25.19 12.57 -3.86
C LEU A 665 -24.40 12.11 -2.63
N GLU A 666 -24.08 13.02 -1.72
CA GLU A 666 -23.14 12.76 -0.62
C GLU A 666 -23.62 13.37 0.70
N LEU A 667 -23.22 12.74 1.82
CA LEU A 667 -23.39 13.31 3.16
C LEU A 667 -22.32 14.38 3.40
N CYS A 668 -22.71 15.66 3.44
CA CYS A 668 -21.77 16.76 3.61
C CYS A 668 -22.35 17.92 4.43
N GLY A 669 -21.64 18.29 5.49
CA GLY A 669 -21.93 19.44 6.35
C GLY A 669 -21.36 20.78 5.85
N GLY A 670 -20.64 20.78 4.73
CA GLY A 670 -20.00 21.97 4.19
C GLY A 670 -20.93 22.93 3.46
N ILE A 671 -20.36 24.06 3.05
CA ILE A 671 -21.07 25.05 2.24
C ILE A 671 -20.74 24.85 0.77
N HIS A 672 -21.76 24.93 -0.07
CA HIS A 672 -21.67 24.68 -1.51
C HIS A 672 -22.20 25.87 -2.32
N VAL A 673 -21.84 25.90 -3.60
CA VAL A 673 -22.47 26.79 -4.59
C VAL A 673 -23.95 26.42 -4.77
N GLN A 674 -24.77 27.34 -5.30
CA GLN A 674 -26.17 27.03 -5.60
C GLN A 674 -26.31 26.33 -6.96
N ASN A 675 -25.37 26.59 -7.87
CA ASN A 675 -25.30 25.95 -9.17
C ASN A 675 -23.84 25.61 -9.55
N THR A 676 -23.62 24.45 -10.20
CA THR A 676 -22.28 24.01 -10.61
C THR A 676 -21.58 24.99 -11.53
N SER A 677 -22.31 25.82 -12.30
CA SER A 677 -21.72 26.84 -13.17
C SER A 677 -20.96 27.93 -12.41
N GLU A 678 -21.29 28.16 -11.13
CA GLU A 678 -20.60 29.14 -10.27
C GLU A 678 -19.15 28.74 -9.97
N ILE A 679 -18.83 27.45 -10.05
CA ILE A 679 -17.46 26.91 -9.89
C ILE A 679 -16.53 27.59 -10.90
N GLY A 680 -17.01 27.81 -12.12
CA GLY A 680 -16.19 28.27 -13.23
C GLY A 680 -15.23 27.18 -13.70
N ILE A 681 -14.09 27.58 -14.28
CA ILE A 681 -13.11 26.63 -14.81
C ILE A 681 -12.51 25.80 -13.66
N PHE A 682 -12.45 24.48 -13.84
CA PHE A 682 -11.73 23.57 -12.96
C PHE A 682 -10.42 23.13 -13.63
N LYS A 683 -9.32 23.17 -12.90
CA LYS A 683 -8.00 22.78 -13.40
C LYS A 683 -7.26 21.90 -12.38
N ILE A 684 -6.83 20.72 -12.82
CA ILE A 684 -5.92 19.85 -12.06
C ILE A 684 -4.50 20.40 -12.19
N LEU A 685 -3.85 20.61 -11.04
CA LEU A 685 -2.46 21.06 -10.94
C LEU A 685 -1.50 19.87 -10.95
N SER A 686 -1.83 18.81 -10.21
CA SER A 686 -0.97 17.64 -10.11
C SER A 686 -1.72 16.38 -9.67
N GLU A 687 -1.18 15.22 -10.04
CA GLU A 687 -1.48 13.92 -9.45
C GLU A 687 -0.19 13.34 -8.87
N SER A 688 -0.27 12.73 -7.69
CA SER A 688 0.87 12.05 -7.06
C SER A 688 0.46 10.89 -6.16
N GLY A 689 1.32 9.89 -6.03
CA GLY A 689 1.18 8.84 -5.03
C GLY A 689 1.68 9.31 -3.66
N ILE A 690 0.86 9.18 -2.62
CA ILE A 690 1.22 9.58 -1.24
C ILE A 690 1.40 8.39 -0.29
N GLY A 691 1.09 7.17 -0.77
CA GLY A 691 1.23 5.91 -0.06
C GLY A 691 0.82 4.74 -0.96
N ALA A 692 1.11 3.51 -0.54
CA ALA A 692 0.67 2.34 -1.30
C ALA A 692 -0.87 2.25 -1.28
N GLY A 693 -1.49 2.35 -2.46
CA GLY A 693 -2.94 2.33 -2.62
C GLY A 693 -3.63 3.68 -2.45
N THR A 694 -2.88 4.77 -2.21
CA THR A 694 -3.44 6.12 -2.01
C THR A 694 -2.82 7.14 -2.95
N ARG A 695 -3.69 7.87 -3.65
CA ARG A 695 -3.38 8.91 -4.63
C ARG A 695 -3.83 10.27 -4.12
N ARG A 696 -3.25 11.34 -4.66
CA ARG A 696 -3.62 12.74 -4.39
C ARG A 696 -3.78 13.49 -5.68
N ILE A 697 -4.89 14.22 -5.80
CA ILE A 697 -5.09 15.26 -6.81
C ILE A 697 -5.12 16.62 -6.10
N GLU A 698 -4.35 17.57 -6.62
CA GLU A 698 -4.50 18.99 -6.27
C GLU A 698 -5.08 19.74 -7.46
N ALA A 699 -6.07 20.60 -7.21
CA ALA A 699 -6.78 21.33 -8.25
C ALA A 699 -7.22 22.72 -7.78
N VAL A 700 -7.58 23.57 -8.73
CA VAL A 700 -8.06 24.94 -8.49
C VAL A 700 -9.31 25.21 -9.32
N THR A 701 -10.12 26.17 -8.87
CA THR A 701 -11.37 26.56 -9.54
C THR A 701 -11.45 28.06 -9.81
N GLY A 702 -12.33 28.43 -10.76
CA GLY A 702 -12.72 29.81 -11.02
C GLY A 702 -11.53 30.73 -11.29
N LYS A 703 -11.34 31.72 -10.41
CA LYS A 703 -10.26 32.70 -10.55
C LYS A 703 -8.87 32.06 -10.45
N GLY A 704 -8.66 31.16 -9.50
CA GLY A 704 -7.36 30.49 -9.32
C GLY A 704 -6.98 29.65 -10.54
N ALA A 705 -7.96 28.94 -11.14
CA ALA A 705 -7.75 28.22 -12.39
C ALA A 705 -7.39 29.16 -13.55
N PHE A 706 -8.05 30.31 -13.67
CA PHE A 706 -7.74 31.30 -14.70
C PHE A 706 -6.33 31.88 -14.55
N GLU A 707 -5.90 32.20 -13.33
CA GLU A 707 -4.57 32.74 -13.06
C GLU A 707 -3.47 31.73 -13.44
N ILE A 708 -3.63 30.45 -13.07
CA ILE A 708 -2.70 29.38 -13.47
C ILE A 708 -2.63 29.22 -14.99
N LEU A 709 -3.77 29.18 -15.67
CA LEU A 709 -3.79 29.09 -17.14
C LEU A 709 -3.10 30.29 -17.78
N LYS A 710 -3.21 31.48 -17.18
CA LYS A 710 -2.55 32.68 -17.69
C LYS A 710 -1.04 32.64 -17.48
N GLU A 711 -0.57 32.13 -16.36
CA GLU A 711 0.86 31.91 -16.09
C GLU A 711 1.46 30.89 -17.07
N GLU A 712 0.77 29.77 -17.32
CA GLU A 712 1.19 28.78 -18.32
C GLU A 712 1.24 29.38 -19.74
N GLU A 713 0.23 30.17 -20.12
CA GLU A 713 0.20 30.89 -21.40
C GLU A 713 1.40 31.86 -21.52
N GLN A 714 1.71 32.59 -20.46
CA GLN A 714 2.86 33.51 -20.44
C GLN A 714 4.18 32.75 -20.60
N MET A 715 4.36 31.64 -19.88
CA MET A 715 5.57 30.81 -19.98
C MET A 715 5.76 30.26 -21.39
N LEU A 716 4.69 29.80 -22.05
CA LEU A 716 4.72 29.34 -23.43
C LEU A 716 5.11 30.46 -24.41
N ASN A 717 4.56 31.66 -24.21
CA ASN A 717 4.91 32.83 -25.02
C ASN A 717 6.37 33.24 -24.85
N GLU A 718 6.88 33.26 -23.62
CA GLU A 718 8.28 33.57 -23.32
C GLU A 718 9.24 32.56 -23.95
N ALA A 719 8.95 31.26 -23.83
CA ALA A 719 9.74 30.20 -24.45
C ALA A 719 9.75 30.31 -25.99
N ALA A 720 8.60 30.59 -26.60
CA ALA A 720 8.49 30.80 -28.04
C ALA A 720 9.30 32.03 -28.50
N ASN A 721 9.25 33.12 -27.74
CA ASN A 721 10.00 34.34 -28.02
C ASN A 721 11.52 34.13 -27.96
N LEU A 722 12.03 33.34 -27.02
CA LEU A 722 13.45 32.98 -26.95
C LEU A 722 13.96 32.31 -28.24
N LEU A 723 13.11 31.51 -28.87
CA LEU A 723 13.40 30.84 -30.13
C LEU A 723 12.95 31.62 -31.37
N LYS A 724 12.44 32.85 -31.18
CA LYS A 724 11.83 33.69 -32.23
C LYS A 724 10.76 32.95 -33.03
N ALA A 725 9.96 32.15 -32.35
CA ALA A 725 8.86 31.35 -32.90
C ALA A 725 7.51 31.82 -32.34
N GLN A 726 6.43 31.34 -32.93
CA GLN A 726 5.09 31.45 -32.34
C GLN A 726 4.85 30.26 -31.40
N PRO A 727 4.02 30.36 -30.35
CA PRO A 727 3.76 29.27 -29.41
C PRO A 727 3.35 27.95 -30.07
N LYS A 728 2.51 28.03 -31.12
CA LYS A 728 2.09 26.87 -31.92
C LYS A 728 3.24 26.12 -32.60
N ASP A 729 4.35 26.81 -32.88
CA ASP A 729 5.52 26.28 -33.58
C ASP A 729 6.66 25.95 -32.61
N LEU A 730 6.46 26.16 -31.30
CA LEU A 730 7.48 26.04 -30.26
C LEU A 730 8.13 24.67 -30.26
N VAL A 731 7.33 23.60 -30.23
CA VAL A 731 7.84 22.21 -30.21
C VAL A 731 8.71 21.93 -31.42
N ASN A 732 8.21 22.26 -32.62
CA ASN A 732 8.96 22.07 -33.86
C ASN A 732 10.29 22.85 -33.84
N LYS A 733 10.28 24.09 -33.32
CA LYS A 733 11.49 24.92 -33.24
C LYS A 733 12.50 24.38 -32.23
N VAL A 734 12.04 23.90 -31.07
CA VAL A 734 12.88 23.20 -30.09
C VAL A 734 13.54 21.97 -30.72
N THR A 735 12.74 21.11 -31.38
CA THR A 735 13.27 19.92 -32.05
C THR A 735 14.30 20.28 -33.12
N GLN A 736 14.03 21.31 -33.93
CA GLN A 736 14.98 21.79 -34.93
C GLN A 736 16.28 22.27 -34.28
N THR A 737 16.21 23.09 -33.23
CA THR A 737 17.39 23.61 -32.53
C THR A 737 18.21 22.51 -31.86
N LEU A 738 17.56 21.50 -31.26
CA LEU A 738 18.25 20.34 -30.68
C LEU A 738 18.96 19.51 -31.76
N GLN A 739 18.34 19.33 -32.93
CA GLN A 739 18.95 18.63 -34.06
C GLN A 739 20.13 19.43 -34.65
N GLU A 740 19.99 20.74 -34.79
CA GLU A 740 21.07 21.64 -35.22
C GLU A 740 22.25 21.60 -34.24
N LEU A 741 21.99 21.62 -32.93
CA LEU A 741 23.02 21.51 -31.89
C LEU A 741 23.79 20.19 -32.02
N LYS A 742 23.10 19.07 -32.23
CA LYS A 742 23.73 17.75 -32.43
C LYS A 742 24.59 17.71 -33.70
N ASN A 743 24.12 18.35 -34.79
CA ASN A 743 24.88 18.44 -36.03
C ASN A 743 26.14 19.29 -35.86
N VAL A 744 26.03 20.46 -35.22
CA VAL A 744 27.17 21.35 -34.93
C VAL A 744 28.20 20.66 -34.03
N GLN A 745 27.77 19.89 -33.04
CA GLN A 745 28.67 19.09 -32.19
C GLN A 745 29.44 18.05 -33.02
N LYS A 746 28.75 17.32 -33.90
CA LYS A 746 29.37 16.33 -34.81
C LYS A 746 30.35 16.98 -35.80
N ASP A 747 30.00 18.14 -36.35
CA ASP A 747 30.88 18.89 -37.24
C ASP A 747 32.12 19.40 -36.50
N ASN A 748 31.96 19.86 -35.26
CA ASN A 748 33.07 20.31 -34.41
C ASN A 748 34.03 19.15 -34.08
N GLU A 749 33.51 17.96 -33.81
CA GLU A 749 34.33 16.75 -33.64
C GLU A 749 35.06 16.36 -34.93
N SER A 750 34.37 16.42 -36.08
CA SER A 750 34.97 16.12 -37.38
C SER A 750 36.09 17.11 -37.74
N LEU A 751 35.85 18.42 -37.55
CA LEU A 751 36.83 19.47 -37.79
C LEU A 751 38.03 19.33 -36.84
N SER A 752 37.76 19.09 -35.56
CA SER A 752 38.77 18.76 -34.56
C SER A 752 39.68 17.60 -35.00
N ALA A 753 39.10 16.50 -35.49
CA ALA A 753 39.85 15.34 -35.98
C ALA A 753 40.65 15.65 -37.26
N LYS A 754 40.13 16.45 -38.18
CA LYS A 754 40.85 16.89 -39.39
C LYS A 754 42.05 17.77 -39.04
N ILE A 755 41.90 18.69 -38.09
CA ILE A 755 42.99 19.55 -37.60
C ILE A 755 44.09 18.68 -36.98
N ALA A 756 43.74 17.75 -36.09
CA ALA A 756 44.70 16.82 -35.48
C ALA A 756 45.46 15.99 -36.53
N ASN A 757 44.75 15.45 -37.54
CA ASN A 757 45.38 14.69 -38.63
C ASN A 757 46.33 15.53 -39.50
N SER A 758 45.97 16.78 -39.78
CA SER A 758 46.84 17.71 -40.51
C SER A 758 48.11 18.02 -39.72
N GLN A 759 47.98 18.26 -38.41
CA GLN A 759 49.12 18.52 -37.53
C GLN A 759 50.04 17.31 -37.38
N ALA A 760 49.48 16.10 -37.26
CA ALA A 760 50.26 14.87 -37.18
C ALA A 760 51.17 14.71 -38.41
N SER A 761 50.67 15.07 -39.60
CA SER A 761 51.44 15.00 -40.85
C SER A 761 52.58 16.03 -40.90
N SER A 762 52.37 17.27 -40.40
CA SER A 762 53.44 18.27 -40.32
C SER A 762 54.51 17.92 -39.26
N VAL A 763 54.09 17.32 -38.15
CA VAL A 763 54.95 16.98 -37.01
C VAL A 763 55.93 15.86 -37.34
N LEU A 764 55.57 14.94 -38.26
CA LEU A 764 56.48 13.88 -38.71
C LEU A 764 57.82 14.41 -39.27
N SER A 765 57.84 15.62 -39.84
CA SER A 765 59.07 16.26 -40.33
C SER A 765 60.07 16.63 -39.22
N SER A 766 59.60 16.70 -37.97
CA SER A 766 60.43 17.00 -36.79
C SER A 766 61.00 15.74 -36.12
N ALA A 767 60.72 14.56 -36.65
CA ALA A 767 61.27 13.31 -36.14
C ALA A 767 62.80 13.25 -36.37
N GLN A 768 63.54 12.86 -35.33
CA GLN A 768 64.99 12.74 -35.37
C GLN A 768 65.42 11.27 -35.24
N LYS A 769 66.49 10.87 -35.95
CA LYS A 769 67.04 9.52 -35.81
C LYS A 769 68.16 9.52 -34.78
N VAL A 770 68.00 8.72 -33.72
CA VAL A 770 69.00 8.48 -32.67
C VAL A 770 69.36 7.00 -32.72
N ASN A 771 70.57 6.67 -33.18
CA ASN A 771 70.98 5.30 -33.48
C ASN A 771 70.01 4.62 -34.47
N ASP A 772 69.42 3.48 -34.10
CA ASP A 772 68.42 2.74 -34.89
C ASP A 772 66.96 3.10 -34.54
N ILE A 773 66.73 4.14 -33.73
CA ILE A 773 65.42 4.54 -33.20
C ILE A 773 65.02 5.92 -33.71
N THR A 774 63.75 6.07 -34.05
CA THR A 774 63.14 7.35 -34.40
C THR A 774 62.57 8.01 -33.15
N VAL A 775 63.02 9.22 -32.82
CA VAL A 775 62.52 9.99 -31.67
C VAL A 775 61.71 11.17 -32.19
N LEU A 776 60.46 11.27 -31.76
CA LEU A 776 59.57 12.39 -32.07
C LEU A 776 59.12 13.03 -30.76
N SER A 777 59.67 14.19 -30.41
CA SER A 777 59.31 14.92 -29.20
C SER A 777 58.93 16.34 -29.56
N VAL A 778 57.64 16.66 -29.53
CA VAL A 778 57.13 17.94 -30.02
C VAL A 778 55.95 18.48 -29.22
N LYS A 779 55.78 19.79 -29.30
CA LYS A 779 54.57 20.46 -28.83
C LYS A 779 53.53 20.44 -29.95
N VAL A 780 52.30 20.10 -29.62
CA VAL A 780 51.15 20.01 -30.53
C VAL A 780 49.96 20.78 -29.98
N ASP A 781 49.01 21.14 -30.84
CA ASP A 781 47.77 21.74 -30.38
C ASP A 781 46.73 20.63 -30.18
N ALA A 782 46.33 20.41 -28.93
CA ALA A 782 45.29 19.46 -28.58
C ALA A 782 44.42 20.06 -27.47
N LYS A 783 43.09 19.97 -27.66
CA LYS A 783 42.11 20.54 -26.72
C LYS A 783 41.93 19.69 -25.46
N ASP A 784 42.22 18.39 -25.55
CA ASP A 784 42.04 17.44 -24.47
C ASP A 784 42.97 16.23 -24.63
N ASN A 785 43.00 15.39 -23.58
CA ASN A 785 43.78 14.15 -23.56
C ASN A 785 43.33 13.11 -24.58
N ASN A 786 42.06 13.13 -25.03
CA ASN A 786 41.58 12.18 -26.02
C ASN A 786 42.17 12.48 -27.40
N GLN A 787 42.28 13.76 -27.76
CA GLN A 787 42.98 14.17 -28.99
C GLN A 787 44.46 13.81 -28.96
N LEU A 788 45.15 14.03 -27.83
CA LEU A 788 46.56 13.62 -27.69
C LEU A 788 46.74 12.12 -27.85
N ARG A 789 45.83 11.31 -27.30
CA ARG A 789 45.86 9.86 -27.44
C ARG A 789 45.64 9.44 -28.89
N GLN A 790 44.65 10.01 -29.56
CA GLN A 790 44.37 9.71 -30.98
C GLN A 790 45.57 10.05 -31.86
N MET A 791 46.17 11.24 -31.67
CA MET A 791 47.36 11.65 -32.41
C MET A 791 48.57 10.74 -32.12
N MET A 792 48.73 10.29 -30.87
CA MET A 792 49.77 9.31 -30.51
C MET A 792 49.57 7.98 -31.23
N ASP A 793 48.35 7.45 -31.25
CA ASP A 793 48.05 6.18 -31.92
C ASP A 793 48.28 6.27 -33.43
N ASP A 794 47.86 7.37 -34.07
CA ASP A 794 48.08 7.62 -35.50
C ASP A 794 49.57 7.74 -35.85
N LEU A 795 50.36 8.39 -34.99
CA LEU A 795 51.82 8.51 -35.18
C LEU A 795 52.54 7.18 -34.95
N LYS A 796 52.11 6.37 -33.96
CA LYS A 796 52.65 5.02 -33.73
C LYS A 796 52.38 4.05 -34.88
N GLN A 797 51.33 4.29 -35.68
CA GLN A 797 51.07 3.51 -36.90
C GLN A 797 51.97 3.91 -38.08
N LYS A 798 52.44 5.16 -38.12
CA LYS A 798 53.24 5.70 -39.23
C LYS A 798 54.75 5.60 -39.02
N LEU A 799 55.21 5.36 -37.79
CA LEU A 799 56.62 5.29 -37.44
C LEU A 799 56.99 3.88 -36.97
N GLU A 800 58.08 3.35 -37.50
CA GLU A 800 58.70 2.10 -37.03
C GLU A 800 59.86 2.42 -36.07
N LYS A 801 60.09 1.56 -35.07
CA LYS A 801 61.11 1.70 -34.01
C LYS A 801 61.14 3.09 -33.42
N ALA A 802 60.03 3.54 -32.85
CA ALA A 802 59.87 4.94 -32.45
C ALA A 802 59.48 5.17 -30.98
N VAL A 803 60.07 6.23 -30.42
CA VAL A 803 59.68 6.85 -29.16
C VAL A 803 59.05 8.20 -29.47
N ILE A 804 57.76 8.36 -29.14
CA ILE A 804 56.99 9.55 -29.45
C ILE A 804 56.57 10.21 -28.12
N VAL A 805 56.75 11.52 -28.01
CA VAL A 805 56.32 12.34 -26.87
C VAL A 805 55.64 13.59 -27.39
N LEU A 806 54.38 13.79 -27.02
CA LEU A 806 53.58 14.95 -27.41
C LEU A 806 53.20 15.75 -26.17
N GLY A 807 53.35 17.07 -26.27
CA GLY A 807 52.91 18.01 -25.25
C GLY A 807 51.91 19.02 -25.80
N ALA A 808 50.83 19.30 -25.08
CA ALA A 808 49.88 20.36 -25.40
C ALA A 808 49.63 21.25 -24.18
N ILE A 809 49.21 22.49 -24.43
CA ILE A 809 48.84 23.45 -23.40
C ILE A 809 47.32 23.64 -23.44
N ASP A 810 46.67 23.46 -22.29
CA ASP A 810 45.25 23.74 -22.08
C ASP A 810 45.10 24.74 -20.92
N GLY A 811 44.91 26.01 -21.26
CA GLY A 811 44.95 27.13 -20.30
C GLY A 811 46.27 27.16 -19.53
N ASP A 812 46.20 27.02 -18.21
CA ASP A 812 47.35 27.01 -17.30
C ASP A 812 47.91 25.60 -17.03
N LYS A 813 47.44 24.59 -17.78
CA LYS A 813 47.86 23.19 -17.61
C LYS A 813 48.60 22.70 -18.84
N VAL A 814 49.52 21.78 -18.59
CA VAL A 814 50.27 21.06 -19.61
C VAL A 814 49.78 19.62 -19.64
N MET A 815 49.41 19.12 -20.80
CA MET A 815 49.07 17.72 -21.05
C MET A 815 50.22 17.06 -21.82
N ILE A 816 50.66 15.89 -21.37
CA ILE A 816 51.81 15.18 -21.94
C ILE A 816 51.41 13.74 -22.18
N THR A 817 51.79 13.20 -23.34
CA THR A 817 51.68 11.77 -23.62
C THR A 817 52.98 11.25 -24.21
N ALA A 818 53.37 10.02 -23.86
CA ALA A 818 54.41 9.31 -24.58
C ALA A 818 53.92 7.94 -25.00
N GLY A 819 54.41 7.50 -26.15
CA GLY A 819 54.16 6.19 -26.71
C GLY A 819 55.44 5.59 -27.27
N VAL A 820 55.57 4.29 -27.10
CA VAL A 820 56.69 3.50 -27.63
C VAL A 820 56.10 2.44 -28.56
N THR A 821 56.67 2.28 -29.76
CA THR A 821 56.17 1.31 -30.75
C THR A 821 56.46 -0.14 -30.30
N LYS A 822 55.64 -1.09 -30.76
CA LYS A 822 55.60 -2.47 -30.24
C LYS A 822 56.94 -3.22 -30.36
N ASP A 823 57.70 -2.86 -31.36
CA ASP A 823 58.99 -3.43 -31.78
C ASP A 823 60.17 -3.05 -30.88
N ILE A 824 60.02 -2.01 -30.04
CA ILE A 824 61.04 -1.61 -29.04
C ILE A 824 60.48 -1.53 -27.60
N VAL A 825 59.17 -1.77 -27.43
CA VAL A 825 58.49 -1.84 -26.14
C VAL A 825 59.01 -3.00 -25.30
N GLY A 826 59.31 -2.75 -24.02
CA GLY A 826 59.82 -3.77 -23.09
C GLY A 826 61.34 -4.00 -23.11
N GLY A 827 62.07 -3.27 -23.97
CA GLY A 827 63.53 -3.14 -23.91
C GLY A 827 63.96 -1.98 -22.99
N ASN A 828 64.97 -1.20 -23.41
CA ASN A 828 65.48 -0.07 -22.63
C ASN A 828 64.52 1.15 -22.60
N TYR A 829 63.43 1.17 -23.38
CA TYR A 829 62.54 2.33 -23.53
C TYR A 829 61.15 2.06 -22.92
N HIS A 830 60.76 2.89 -21.96
CA HIS A 830 59.51 2.74 -21.21
C HIS A 830 58.72 4.06 -21.20
N ALA A 831 57.54 4.08 -21.82
CA ALA A 831 56.70 5.29 -21.98
C ALA A 831 56.41 5.98 -20.63
N GLY A 832 56.08 5.22 -19.58
CA GLY A 832 55.88 5.76 -18.23
C GLY A 832 57.06 6.56 -17.66
N ASN A 833 58.31 6.13 -17.92
CA ASN A 833 59.51 6.82 -17.42
C ASN A 833 59.79 8.08 -18.23
N ILE A 834 59.56 8.01 -19.55
CA ILE A 834 59.75 9.12 -20.47
C ILE A 834 58.74 10.24 -20.20
N VAL A 835 57.46 9.92 -19.99
CA VAL A 835 56.47 10.92 -19.58
C VAL A 835 56.82 11.55 -18.24
N LYS A 836 57.29 10.75 -17.27
CA LYS A 836 57.69 11.24 -15.95
C LYS A 836 58.81 12.28 -16.04
N LEU A 837 59.83 12.03 -16.87
CA LEU A 837 60.93 12.96 -17.12
C LEU A 837 60.44 14.34 -17.60
N VAL A 838 59.52 14.36 -18.57
CA VAL A 838 58.99 15.62 -19.14
C VAL A 838 58.04 16.29 -18.14
N ALA A 839 57.20 15.51 -17.47
CA ALA A 839 56.25 16.03 -16.49
C ALA A 839 56.95 16.70 -15.29
N GLU A 840 58.01 16.10 -14.75
CA GLU A 840 58.76 16.64 -13.60
C GLU A 840 59.39 18.01 -13.91
N GLN A 841 59.93 18.18 -15.12
CA GLN A 841 60.50 19.46 -15.56
C GLN A 841 59.43 20.55 -15.70
N CYS A 842 58.20 20.17 -16.05
CA CYS A 842 57.04 21.06 -16.12
C CYS A 842 56.29 21.18 -14.76
N GLY A 843 56.85 20.69 -13.65
CA GLY A 843 56.23 20.79 -12.32
C GLY A 843 55.05 19.85 -12.08
N GLY A 844 55.01 18.71 -12.80
CA GLY A 844 54.01 17.65 -12.69
C GLY A 844 54.59 16.33 -12.22
N LYS A 845 53.76 15.29 -12.21
CA LYS A 845 54.14 13.89 -11.95
C LYS A 845 53.54 13.00 -13.03
N GLY A 846 54.25 11.96 -13.43
CA GLY A 846 53.82 11.04 -14.47
C GLY A 846 54.20 9.58 -14.16
N GLY A 847 53.48 8.67 -14.81
CA GLY A 847 53.67 7.22 -14.74
C GLY A 847 52.66 6.53 -15.64
N GLY A 848 52.93 5.29 -16.04
CA GLY A 848 52.04 4.58 -16.95
C GLY A 848 52.64 3.28 -17.43
N ARG A 849 52.00 2.67 -18.44
CA ARG A 849 52.43 1.39 -18.99
C ARG A 849 53.72 1.55 -19.83
N PRO A 850 54.44 0.45 -20.13
CA PRO A 850 55.64 0.50 -20.96
C PRO A 850 55.40 1.05 -22.38
N ASP A 851 54.21 0.81 -22.94
CA ASP A 851 53.85 1.12 -24.33
C ASP A 851 53.17 2.48 -24.52
N PHE A 852 52.55 3.01 -23.47
CA PHE A 852 51.80 4.26 -23.48
C PHE A 852 51.64 4.83 -22.07
N ALA A 853 51.84 6.14 -21.94
CA ALA A 853 51.60 6.87 -20.71
C ALA A 853 51.11 8.30 -20.98
N MET A 854 50.45 8.89 -19.98
CA MET A 854 50.01 10.28 -19.99
C MET A 854 50.28 10.94 -18.64
N ALA A 855 50.51 12.25 -18.64
CA ALA A 855 50.67 13.05 -17.44
C ALA A 855 50.17 14.48 -17.62
N GLY A 856 49.88 15.12 -16.50
CA GLY A 856 49.58 16.54 -16.42
C GLY A 856 50.69 17.28 -15.66
N ALA A 857 50.95 18.53 -16.05
CA ALA A 857 51.89 19.42 -15.38
C ALA A 857 51.35 20.87 -15.35
N LYS A 858 52.03 21.77 -14.61
CA LYS A 858 51.50 23.13 -14.33
C LYS A 858 52.33 24.26 -14.93
N ASP A 859 53.59 24.02 -15.28
CA ASP A 859 54.51 25.05 -15.80
C ASP A 859 54.55 24.99 -17.33
N THR A 860 53.67 25.77 -17.97
CA THR A 860 53.55 25.85 -19.43
C THR A 860 54.80 26.44 -20.10
N SER A 861 55.55 27.28 -19.39
CA SER A 861 56.75 27.95 -19.91
C SER A 861 57.92 27.00 -20.16
N LYS A 862 57.94 25.85 -19.49
CA LYS A 862 59.02 24.86 -19.57
C LYS A 862 58.77 23.72 -20.55
N LEU A 863 57.59 23.65 -21.16
CA LEU A 863 57.20 22.52 -22.00
C LEU A 863 58.15 22.27 -23.17
N GLU A 864 58.56 23.31 -23.89
CA GLU A 864 59.45 23.17 -25.05
C GLU A 864 60.86 22.72 -24.65
N VAL A 865 61.36 23.19 -23.51
CA VAL A 865 62.65 22.76 -22.94
C VAL A 865 62.57 21.30 -22.48
N ALA A 866 61.49 20.93 -21.79
CA ALA A 866 61.26 19.58 -21.29
C ALA A 866 61.13 18.57 -22.44
N LEU A 867 60.41 18.91 -23.51
CA LEU A 867 60.31 18.06 -24.70
C LEU A 867 61.66 17.89 -25.41
N SER A 868 62.48 18.94 -25.47
CA SER A 868 63.82 18.87 -26.07
C SER A 868 64.75 17.92 -25.30
N SER A 869 64.60 17.81 -23.97
CA SER A 869 65.39 16.92 -23.12
C SER A 869 65.21 15.43 -23.42
N VAL A 870 64.09 15.05 -24.06
CA VAL A 870 63.77 13.65 -24.40
C VAL A 870 64.81 13.07 -25.35
N VAL A 871 65.29 13.84 -26.32
CA VAL A 871 66.28 13.36 -27.29
C VAL A 871 67.60 12.99 -26.60
N GLU A 872 68.04 13.81 -25.64
CA GLU A 872 69.26 13.55 -24.86
C GLU A 872 69.09 12.37 -23.90
N TYR A 873 67.91 12.23 -23.29
CA TYR A 873 67.60 11.06 -22.46
C TYR A 873 67.67 9.76 -23.28
N ILE A 874 67.09 9.73 -24.49
CA ILE A 874 67.13 8.56 -25.35
C ILE A 874 68.55 8.22 -25.84
N LYS A 875 69.46 9.20 -25.97
CA LYS A 875 70.88 8.94 -26.26
C LYS A 875 71.63 8.27 -25.09
N SER A 876 71.17 8.50 -23.86
CA SER A 876 71.82 8.00 -22.64
C SER A 876 71.39 6.60 -22.21
N VAL A 877 70.41 6.02 -22.91
CA VAL A 877 69.69 4.77 -22.60
C VAL A 877 69.85 3.78 -23.75
#